data_AF-A0A224Z252-F1
#
_entry.id   AF-A0A224Z252-F1
#
_cell.length_a   1.000
_cell.length_b   1.000
_cell.length_c   1.000
_cell.angle_alpha   90.00
_cell.angle_beta   90.00
_cell.angle_gamma   90.00
#
_symmetry.space_group_name_H-M   'P 1'
#
loop_
_entity.id
_entity.type
_entity.pdbx_description
1 polymer ?
#
loop_
_entity_poly.entity_id
_entity_poly.type
_entity_poly.pdbx_seq_one_letter_code
_entity_poly.pdbx_strand_id
1 'polypeptide(L)'
;MDSNKGTPSRIFALSPIEAKEEIDEKLERSYTYLQSLISGVSEKEAHDALNAAVCKGAQVHDDICCGFLYGILIDPTNAARYYRDVTFTTRDGLQNFVNTISLLILEKYTKLLDSCRSQIIWLIKELIKNSVPGVDNLCHGLLRQIAGGDVTPKNIWLAEAMLDIFIENSAWLGSQPIVIATAVYTYLRLIVDHGNLPFLTLRQREVDFCISMLREKFTECGIIGRDLIRLLQNVARIPEFEKLWRDLLFNPASLSPTLTGVQQLLMQRTSRRFLQCRLTPDMERKITFLTSQVKFGNQKRYQEWFQKQYLSTPESQSLRCDLIRFICGVIHPSNELLCSDIIPRWAVIGWLLTTCTSNVAASNAKLALFYDWLFFSPDRDNIMNIEPAILVMYHSMRPHPAITATLLDFLCRIMPNFCKSLAAQVKQGIYTSLRQILEKRVLASLSPLFDNPKLDKELRTMIREQFAEFCSPVEGKVEETVPMPPGAMILDGNHNSVMNCENEAQFSEDEDDIPLGKLRSKDIKFQPIREPSKAEQMDISEHLNQLSGDIRKKVLDLQKEKNSEIQCEIVEGLLQDILREEDFDQDTATSLGTCLAQILDGEFTRKLFPQELDDESIEESLGTPLFVIFRNLCQTPEEDPSRQAQLMLLWELGQHQPRLGYRLLYFLRASGSANSGTLSGYTSYRDYARSHNALSTCLLHDLKLCQDDDVRLFLLPGS
;
A
#
# COMPACT_ATOMS: atom_id res chain seq x y z
N MET A 1 3.76 -16.55 31.07
CA MET A 1 3.46 -17.53 30.00
C MET A 1 4.24 -17.07 28.78
N ASP A 2 5.56 -17.27 28.79
CA ASP A 2 6.50 -16.62 27.84
C ASP A 2 7.47 -17.65 27.24
N SER A 3 6.95 -18.71 26.60
CA SER A 3 7.81 -19.79 26.05
C SER A 3 8.13 -19.69 24.56
N ASN A 4 7.67 -18.66 23.83
CA ASN A 4 7.88 -18.57 22.37
C ASN A 4 8.73 -17.37 21.89
N LYS A 5 9.35 -16.60 22.79
CA LYS A 5 10.35 -15.60 22.39
C LYS A 5 11.69 -16.31 22.11
N GLY A 6 11.90 -16.81 20.89
CA GLY A 6 13.24 -17.23 20.47
C GLY A 6 13.41 -18.18 19.29
N THR A 7 12.37 -18.88 18.82
CA THR A 7 12.52 -19.80 17.67
C THR A 7 12.26 -19.09 16.34
N PRO A 8 13.24 -19.04 15.41
CA PRO A 8 13.03 -18.44 14.11
C PRO A 8 11.96 -19.20 13.33
N SER A 9 11.17 -18.48 12.54
CA SER A 9 10.21 -19.10 11.63
C SER A 9 10.92 -20.00 10.64
N ARG A 10 10.37 -21.20 10.40
CA ARG A 10 10.87 -22.14 9.37
C ARG A 10 10.13 -22.02 8.05
N ILE A 11 9.09 -21.17 7.98
CA ILE A 11 8.29 -20.95 6.76
C ILE A 11 8.33 -19.50 6.27
N PHE A 12 8.56 -18.53 7.17
CA PHE A 12 8.57 -17.10 6.85
C PHE A 12 9.96 -16.48 7.04
N ALA A 13 10.35 -15.63 6.09
CA ALA A 13 11.49 -14.73 6.19
C ALA A 13 11.07 -13.49 7.00
N LEU A 14 11.15 -13.59 8.33
CA LEU A 14 10.81 -12.49 9.25
C LEU A 14 12.06 -11.66 9.56
N SER A 15 11.90 -10.34 9.57
CA SER A 15 12.93 -9.43 10.09
C SER A 15 13.00 -9.50 11.63
N PRO A 16 14.10 -9.02 12.27
CA PRO A 16 14.25 -9.06 13.72
C PRO A 16 13.16 -8.32 14.52
N ILE A 17 12.41 -7.43 13.87
CA ILE A 17 11.34 -6.63 14.46
C ILE A 17 9.94 -7.21 14.19
N GLU A 18 9.82 -8.22 13.32
CA GLU A 18 8.54 -8.85 13.01
C GLU A 18 8.23 -9.99 13.99
N ALA A 19 7.05 -9.94 14.57
CA ALA A 19 6.54 -11.04 15.40
C ALA A 19 6.20 -12.25 14.54
N LYS A 20 6.27 -13.44 15.17
CA LYS A 20 5.81 -14.68 14.54
C LYS A 20 4.32 -14.58 14.24
N GLU A 21 3.95 -14.96 13.02
CA GLU A 21 2.56 -14.85 12.53
C GLU A 21 1.68 -15.96 13.15
N GLU A 22 0.41 -15.68 13.44
CA GLU A 22 -0.52 -16.65 14.08
C GLU A 22 -0.64 -17.97 13.29
N ILE A 23 -0.65 -17.88 11.95
CA ILE A 23 -0.68 -19.06 11.07
C ILE A 23 0.58 -19.90 11.18
N ASP A 24 1.74 -19.29 11.42
CA ASP A 24 3.01 -20.00 11.63
C ASP A 24 2.95 -20.81 12.92
N GLU A 25 2.55 -20.16 14.02
CA GLU A 25 2.40 -20.80 15.32
C GLU A 25 1.35 -21.92 15.29
N LYS A 26 0.28 -21.75 14.52
CA LYS A 26 -0.72 -22.80 14.31
C LYS A 26 -0.09 -24.00 13.60
N LEU A 27 0.52 -23.78 12.43
CA LEU A 27 1.12 -24.84 11.61
C LEU A 27 2.23 -25.59 12.35
N GLU A 28 3.06 -24.89 13.12
CA GLU A 28 4.14 -25.50 13.89
C GLU A 28 3.61 -26.34 15.08
N ARG A 29 2.58 -25.86 15.79
CA ARG A 29 1.92 -26.64 16.84
C ARG A 29 1.26 -27.90 16.27
N SER A 30 0.55 -27.75 15.15
CA SER A 30 -0.04 -28.85 14.38
C SER A 30 1.00 -29.89 13.95
N TYR A 31 2.18 -29.44 13.50
CA TYR A 31 3.28 -30.33 13.14
C TYR A 31 3.88 -31.05 14.34
N THR A 32 4.04 -30.36 15.47
CA THR A 32 4.52 -30.97 16.72
C THR A 32 3.57 -32.08 17.18
N TYR A 33 2.26 -31.83 17.11
CA TYR A 33 1.25 -32.85 17.40
C TYR A 33 1.33 -34.01 16.41
N LEU A 34 1.45 -33.76 15.10
CA LEU A 34 1.65 -34.80 14.10
C LEU A 34 2.87 -35.65 14.41
N GLN A 35 4.02 -35.04 14.71
CA GLN A 35 5.26 -35.76 15.03
C GLN A 35 5.09 -36.68 16.24
N SER A 36 4.30 -36.29 17.25
CA SER A 36 4.01 -37.14 18.42
C SER A 36 3.26 -38.43 18.07
N LEU A 37 2.58 -38.48 16.92
CA LEU A 37 1.83 -39.66 16.46
C LEU A 37 2.67 -40.56 15.54
N ILE A 38 3.65 -40.01 14.82
CA ILE A 38 4.35 -40.73 13.73
C ILE A 38 5.84 -40.96 14.00
N SER A 39 6.43 -40.30 15.00
CA SER A 39 7.85 -40.45 15.34
C SER A 39 8.10 -41.71 16.15
N GLY A 40 9.13 -42.48 15.75
CA GLY A 40 9.59 -43.65 16.52
C GLY A 40 8.67 -44.88 16.45
N VAL A 41 7.67 -44.87 15.58
CA VAL A 41 6.73 -45.99 15.35
C VAL A 41 6.86 -46.52 13.92
N SER A 42 6.39 -47.74 13.68
CA SER A 42 6.32 -48.31 12.32
C SER A 42 5.31 -47.56 11.44
N GLU A 43 5.41 -47.68 10.11
CA GLU A 43 4.44 -47.05 9.20
C GLU A 43 3.00 -47.49 9.46
N LYS A 44 2.81 -48.77 9.83
CA LYS A 44 1.49 -49.31 10.16
C LYS A 44 0.93 -48.67 11.45
N GLU A 45 1.74 -48.61 12.50
CA GLU A 45 1.33 -47.99 13.77
C GLU A 45 1.06 -46.50 13.61
N ALA A 46 1.88 -45.78 12.83
CA ALA A 46 1.63 -44.38 12.49
C ALA A 46 0.28 -44.22 11.77
N HIS A 47 -0.01 -45.06 10.77
CA HIS A 47 -1.25 -45.00 10.02
C HIS A 47 -2.48 -45.30 10.91
N ASP A 48 -2.40 -46.32 11.77
CA ASP A 48 -3.46 -46.67 12.72
C ASP A 48 -3.70 -45.53 13.73
N ALA A 49 -2.62 -44.92 14.25
CA ALA A 49 -2.70 -43.77 15.16
C ALA A 49 -3.32 -42.54 14.50
N LEU A 50 -2.94 -42.23 13.26
CA LEU A 50 -3.48 -41.11 12.48
C LEU A 50 -4.97 -41.29 12.20
N ASN A 51 -5.38 -42.48 11.75
CA ASN A 51 -6.79 -42.81 11.50
C ASN A 51 -7.63 -42.71 12.78
N ALA A 52 -7.11 -43.19 13.91
CA ALA A 52 -7.76 -43.05 15.20
C ALA A 52 -7.85 -41.58 15.64
N ALA A 53 -6.84 -40.77 15.36
CA ALA A 53 -6.81 -39.36 15.74
C ALA A 53 -7.79 -38.51 14.92
N VAL A 54 -7.87 -38.68 13.59
CA VAL A 54 -8.84 -37.94 12.75
C VAL A 54 -10.30 -38.27 13.07
N CYS A 55 -10.58 -39.43 13.68
CA CYS A 55 -11.92 -39.77 14.19
C CYS A 55 -12.35 -38.94 15.39
N LYS A 56 -11.42 -38.30 16.12
CA LYS A 56 -11.73 -37.62 17.40
C LYS A 56 -12.48 -36.30 17.21
N GLY A 57 -12.48 -35.73 16.01
CA GLY A 57 -13.24 -34.53 15.67
C GLY A 57 -12.61 -33.71 14.54
N ALA A 58 -13.38 -32.76 13.99
CA ALA A 58 -12.96 -31.91 12.88
C ALA A 58 -11.70 -31.08 13.20
N GLN A 59 -11.60 -30.55 14.42
CA GLN A 59 -10.42 -29.77 14.83
C GLN A 59 -9.12 -30.60 14.79
N VAL A 60 -9.16 -31.84 15.27
CA VAL A 60 -8.00 -32.75 15.29
C VAL A 60 -7.65 -33.17 13.86
N HIS A 61 -8.65 -33.41 13.02
CA HIS A 61 -8.45 -33.64 11.59
C HIS A 61 -7.72 -32.46 10.93
N ASP A 62 -8.17 -31.23 11.20
CA ASP A 62 -7.57 -30.02 10.62
C ASP A 62 -6.15 -29.78 11.11
N ASP A 63 -5.88 -30.05 12.39
CA ASP A 63 -4.54 -29.96 12.95
C ASP A 63 -3.59 -31.00 12.32
N ILE A 64 -4.06 -32.22 12.04
CA ILE A 64 -3.27 -33.22 11.33
C ILE A 64 -2.97 -32.76 9.89
N CYS A 65 -3.97 -32.22 9.17
CA CYS A 65 -3.79 -31.67 7.82
C CYS A 65 -2.77 -30.53 7.80
N CYS A 66 -2.89 -29.59 8.75
CA CYS A 66 -1.96 -28.48 8.95
C CYS A 66 -0.55 -28.97 9.26
N GLY A 67 -0.44 -30.01 10.10
CA GLY A 67 0.85 -30.62 10.44
C GLY A 67 1.53 -31.21 9.21
N PHE A 68 0.80 -31.96 8.39
CA PHE A 68 1.38 -32.51 7.15
C PHE A 68 1.79 -31.39 6.18
N LEU A 69 0.98 -30.35 6.02
CA LEU A 69 1.32 -29.20 5.18
C LEU A 69 2.62 -28.54 5.64
N TYR A 70 2.75 -28.26 6.94
CA TYR A 70 3.97 -27.68 7.50
C TYR A 70 5.18 -28.59 7.27
N GLY A 71 5.03 -29.90 7.49
CA GLY A 71 6.06 -30.90 7.20
C GLY A 71 6.52 -30.88 5.73
N ILE A 72 5.57 -30.80 4.79
CA ILE A 72 5.85 -30.68 3.36
C ILE A 72 6.63 -29.39 3.05
N LEU A 73 6.30 -28.27 3.70
CA LEU A 73 6.94 -26.98 3.42
C LEU A 73 8.37 -26.87 3.97
N ILE A 74 8.68 -27.56 5.08
CA ILE A 74 9.96 -27.40 5.79
C ILE A 74 10.94 -28.57 5.57
N ASP A 75 10.46 -29.73 5.08
CA ASP A 75 11.27 -30.93 4.88
C ASP A 75 11.00 -31.54 3.49
N PRO A 76 11.67 -31.03 2.45
CA PRO A 76 11.54 -31.53 1.07
C PRO A 76 11.86 -33.01 0.91
N THR A 77 12.73 -33.56 1.77
CA THR A 77 13.16 -34.97 1.69
C THR A 77 12.01 -35.92 2.02
N ASN A 78 11.19 -35.56 3.01
CA ASN A 78 10.03 -36.35 3.44
C ASN A 78 8.71 -35.88 2.82
N ALA A 79 8.72 -34.83 1.99
CA ALA A 79 7.51 -34.22 1.43
C ALA A 79 6.61 -35.23 0.68
N ALA A 80 7.18 -36.11 -0.14
CA ALA A 80 6.42 -37.14 -0.87
C ALA A 80 5.73 -38.13 0.09
N ARG A 81 6.39 -38.50 1.19
CA ARG A 81 5.81 -39.35 2.23
C ARG A 81 4.69 -38.62 2.95
N TYR A 82 4.91 -37.38 3.39
CA TYR A 82 3.87 -36.58 4.05
C TYR A 82 2.64 -36.37 3.15
N TYR A 83 2.86 -36.12 1.86
CA TYR A 83 1.78 -35.98 0.90
C TYR A 83 0.98 -37.29 0.72
N ARG A 84 1.68 -38.42 0.57
CA ARG A 84 1.04 -39.74 0.54
C ARG A 84 0.21 -39.98 1.81
N ASP A 85 0.80 -39.75 2.98
CA ASP A 85 0.16 -40.05 4.26
C ASP A 85 -1.06 -39.15 4.51
N VAL A 86 -1.02 -37.86 4.12
CA VAL A 86 -2.19 -36.97 4.21
C VAL A 86 -3.32 -37.43 3.27
N THR A 87 -3.02 -37.85 2.04
CA THR A 87 -4.06 -38.33 1.10
C THR A 87 -4.81 -39.56 1.62
N PHE A 88 -4.17 -40.43 2.41
CA PHE A 88 -4.83 -41.58 3.03
C PHE A 88 -5.57 -41.26 4.32
N THR A 89 -5.28 -40.12 4.94
CA THR A 89 -5.77 -39.77 6.28
C THR A 89 -6.94 -38.78 6.22
N THR A 90 -6.96 -37.86 5.26
CA THR A 90 -7.99 -36.82 5.15
C THR A 90 -9.34 -37.36 4.73
N ARG A 91 -10.42 -36.76 5.26
CA ARG A 91 -11.81 -37.18 5.00
C ARG A 91 -12.63 -36.18 4.20
N ASP A 92 -12.07 -35.01 3.95
CA ASP A 92 -12.72 -33.86 3.29
C ASP A 92 -12.25 -33.66 1.84
N GLY A 93 -11.59 -34.67 1.24
CA GLY A 93 -11.02 -34.56 -0.09
C GLY A 93 -9.93 -33.50 -0.20
N LEU A 94 -9.17 -33.26 0.88
CA LEU A 94 -8.12 -32.23 1.00
C LEU A 94 -8.64 -30.79 0.97
N GLN A 95 -9.92 -30.55 1.24
CA GLN A 95 -10.49 -29.20 1.18
C GLN A 95 -9.80 -28.22 2.15
N ASN A 96 -9.65 -28.58 3.43
CA ASN A 96 -8.96 -27.73 4.40
C ASN A 96 -7.48 -27.55 4.05
N PHE A 97 -6.85 -28.59 3.51
CA PHE A 97 -5.46 -28.55 3.06
C PHE A 97 -5.26 -27.53 1.93
N VAL A 98 -6.11 -27.58 0.89
CA VAL A 98 -6.13 -26.61 -0.22
C VAL A 98 -6.45 -25.19 0.27
N ASN A 99 -7.41 -25.03 1.18
CA ASN A 99 -7.76 -23.72 1.75
C ASN A 99 -6.58 -23.09 2.50
N THR A 100 -5.83 -23.89 3.25
CA THR A 100 -4.66 -23.41 4.00
C THR A 100 -3.53 -23.00 3.04
N ILE A 101 -3.31 -23.73 1.94
CA ILE A 101 -2.36 -23.34 0.90
C ILE A 101 -2.80 -22.03 0.24
N SER A 102 -4.10 -21.89 -0.07
CA SER A 102 -4.67 -20.67 -0.64
C SER A 102 -4.43 -19.46 0.25
N LEU A 103 -4.62 -19.60 1.57
CA LEU A 103 -4.34 -18.58 2.56
C LEU A 103 -2.85 -18.16 2.55
N LEU A 104 -1.94 -19.14 2.54
CA LEU A 104 -0.49 -18.87 2.44
C LEU A 104 -0.14 -18.13 1.14
N ILE A 105 -0.71 -18.53 0.01
CA ILE A 105 -0.49 -17.89 -1.28
C ILE A 105 -1.05 -16.47 -1.30
N LEU A 106 -2.29 -16.24 -0.88
CA LEU A 106 -2.93 -14.93 -1.04
C LEU A 106 -2.44 -13.90 -0.02
N GLU A 107 -2.21 -14.31 1.23
CA GLU A 107 -1.92 -13.38 2.32
C GLU A 107 -0.45 -13.31 2.71
N LYS A 108 0.30 -14.41 2.56
CA LYS A 108 1.63 -14.54 3.18
C LYS A 108 2.76 -14.83 2.18
N TYR A 109 2.48 -14.93 0.88
CA TYR A 109 3.46 -15.36 -0.13
C TYR A 109 4.74 -14.52 -0.16
N THR A 110 4.61 -13.20 -0.03
CA THR A 110 5.77 -12.28 -0.03
C THR A 110 6.71 -12.53 1.14
N LYS A 111 6.21 -13.06 2.26
CA LYS A 111 7.00 -13.42 3.44
C LYS A 111 7.52 -14.85 3.42
N LEU A 112 7.06 -15.73 2.52
CA LEU A 112 7.52 -17.12 2.48
C LEU A 112 9.00 -17.21 2.12
N LEU A 113 9.70 -18.15 2.77
CA LEU A 113 11.05 -18.58 2.39
C LEU A 113 11.05 -19.21 0.99
N ASP A 114 12.17 -19.08 0.28
CA ASP A 114 12.30 -19.55 -1.11
C ASP A 114 12.16 -21.07 -1.23
N SER A 115 12.61 -21.82 -0.23
CA SER A 115 12.38 -23.27 -0.11
C SER A 115 10.89 -23.60 -0.03
N CYS A 116 10.13 -22.86 0.79
CA CYS A 116 8.69 -23.07 0.95
C CYS A 116 7.92 -22.70 -0.32
N ARG A 117 8.32 -21.65 -1.03
CA ARG A 117 7.73 -21.32 -2.35
C ARG A 117 7.94 -22.46 -3.34
N SER A 118 9.14 -23.02 -3.38
CA SER A 118 9.47 -24.17 -4.23
C SER A 118 8.62 -25.41 -3.87
N GLN A 119 8.43 -25.67 -2.58
CA GLN A 119 7.56 -26.75 -2.09
C GLN A 119 6.07 -26.53 -2.45
N ILE A 120 5.57 -25.29 -2.46
CA ILE A 120 4.21 -25.00 -2.93
C ILE A 120 4.06 -25.34 -4.43
N ILE A 121 5.04 -24.99 -5.26
CA ILE A 121 5.04 -25.35 -6.69
C ILE A 121 5.05 -26.87 -6.87
N TRP A 122 5.92 -27.58 -6.16
CA TRP A 122 5.94 -29.04 -6.17
C TRP A 122 4.59 -29.64 -5.75
N LEU A 123 4.02 -29.13 -4.66
CA LEU A 123 2.76 -29.61 -4.11
C LEU A 123 1.60 -29.40 -5.09
N ILE A 124 1.55 -28.28 -5.81
CA ILE A 124 0.53 -28.05 -6.84
C ILE A 124 0.64 -29.08 -7.97
N LYS A 125 1.85 -29.43 -8.41
CA LYS A 125 2.04 -30.49 -9.42
C LYS A 125 1.49 -31.83 -8.93
N GLU A 126 1.73 -32.20 -7.67
CA GLU A 126 1.17 -33.43 -7.09
C GLU A 126 -0.37 -33.37 -6.94
N LEU A 127 -0.92 -32.22 -6.55
CA LEU A 127 -2.38 -32.04 -6.44
C LEU A 127 -3.07 -32.14 -7.82
N ILE A 128 -2.48 -31.59 -8.88
CA ILE A 128 -2.98 -31.74 -10.26
C ILE A 128 -2.95 -33.20 -10.68
N LYS A 129 -1.82 -33.89 -10.47
CA LYS A 129 -1.63 -35.30 -10.83
C LYS A 129 -2.67 -36.21 -10.17
N ASN A 130 -3.08 -35.89 -8.94
CA ASN A 130 -4.09 -36.64 -8.20
C ASN A 130 -5.52 -36.09 -8.38
N SER A 131 -5.74 -35.18 -9.34
CA SER A 131 -7.06 -34.60 -9.66
C SER A 131 -7.79 -34.01 -8.45
N VAL A 132 -7.04 -33.36 -7.55
CA VAL A 132 -7.60 -32.75 -6.34
C VAL A 132 -8.45 -31.54 -6.73
N PRO A 133 -9.69 -31.41 -6.21
CA PRO A 133 -10.53 -30.24 -6.46
C PRO A 133 -9.92 -28.93 -5.91
N GLY A 134 -10.19 -27.81 -6.57
CA GLY A 134 -9.81 -26.47 -6.09
C GLY A 134 -8.37 -26.04 -6.40
N VAL A 135 -7.58 -26.86 -7.11
CA VAL A 135 -6.21 -26.52 -7.51
C VAL A 135 -6.17 -25.39 -8.53
N ASP A 136 -7.22 -25.24 -9.34
CA ASP A 136 -7.44 -24.11 -10.23
C ASP A 136 -7.40 -22.77 -9.46
N ASN A 137 -7.98 -22.72 -8.25
CA ASN A 137 -7.94 -21.52 -7.40
C ASN A 137 -6.53 -21.23 -6.85
N LEU A 138 -5.73 -22.26 -6.56
CA LEU A 138 -4.32 -22.09 -6.16
C LEU A 138 -3.50 -21.51 -7.32
N CYS A 139 -3.70 -22.02 -8.54
CA CYS A 139 -3.07 -21.50 -9.74
C CYS A 139 -3.48 -20.03 -9.99
N HIS A 140 -4.75 -19.68 -9.82
CA HIS A 140 -5.18 -18.28 -9.87
C HIS A 140 -4.47 -17.42 -8.81
N GLY A 141 -4.38 -17.90 -7.57
CA GLY A 141 -3.70 -17.21 -6.48
C GLY A 141 -2.22 -16.94 -6.82
N LEU A 142 -1.50 -17.93 -7.34
CA LEU A 142 -0.10 -17.78 -7.73
C LEU A 142 0.08 -16.87 -8.95
N LEU A 143 -0.79 -16.95 -9.95
CA LEU A 143 -0.75 -16.03 -11.10
C LEU A 143 -0.91 -14.57 -10.68
N ARG A 144 -1.62 -14.31 -9.57
CA ARG A 144 -1.73 -12.97 -8.96
C ARG A 144 -0.47 -12.56 -8.21
N GLN A 145 0.36 -13.49 -7.76
CA GLN A 145 1.62 -13.17 -7.09
C GLN A 145 2.72 -12.75 -8.09
N ILE A 146 2.57 -13.08 -9.37
CA ILE A 146 3.47 -12.59 -10.41
C ILE A 146 3.17 -11.11 -10.69
N ALA A 147 4.03 -10.23 -10.21
CA ALA A 147 3.89 -8.79 -10.38
C ALA A 147 4.28 -8.37 -11.80
N GLY A 148 3.44 -7.53 -12.43
CA GLY A 148 3.81 -6.85 -13.68
C GLY A 148 4.82 -5.73 -13.42
N GLY A 149 5.77 -5.53 -14.33
CA GLY A 149 6.82 -4.52 -14.22
C GLY A 149 7.89 -4.84 -13.17
N ASP A 150 7.99 -6.11 -12.74
CA ASP A 150 9.00 -6.61 -11.81
C ASP A 150 9.82 -7.72 -12.46
N VAL A 151 11.11 -7.46 -12.69
CA VAL A 151 12.05 -8.43 -13.28
C VAL A 151 13.03 -9.00 -12.25
N THR A 152 12.70 -8.91 -10.96
CA THR A 152 13.51 -9.52 -9.91
C THR A 152 13.57 -11.04 -10.07
N PRO A 153 14.67 -11.71 -9.69
CA PRO A 153 14.83 -13.15 -9.86
C PRO A 153 13.68 -13.98 -9.28
N LYS A 154 13.09 -13.54 -8.15
CA LYS A 154 11.97 -14.23 -7.50
C LYS A 154 10.69 -14.16 -8.32
N ASN A 155 10.41 -13.00 -8.96
CA ASN A 155 9.24 -12.83 -9.78
C ASN A 155 9.36 -13.60 -11.11
N ILE A 156 10.53 -13.54 -11.75
CA ILE A 156 10.86 -14.30 -12.97
C ILE A 156 10.76 -15.80 -12.71
N TRP A 157 11.31 -16.30 -11.60
CA TRP A 157 11.22 -17.71 -11.22
C TRP A 157 9.76 -18.17 -11.07
N LEU A 158 8.89 -17.38 -10.45
CA LEU A 158 7.49 -17.75 -10.29
C LEU A 158 6.76 -17.77 -11.65
N ALA A 159 7.04 -16.79 -12.51
CA ALA A 159 6.49 -16.75 -13.87
C ALA A 159 6.88 -18.01 -14.65
N GLU A 160 8.15 -18.41 -14.59
CA GLU A 160 8.61 -19.63 -15.26
C GLU A 160 8.03 -20.91 -14.63
N ALA A 161 8.00 -21.02 -13.30
CA ALA A 161 7.47 -22.19 -12.60
C ALA A 161 5.97 -22.40 -12.87
N MET A 162 5.18 -21.34 -12.95
CA MET A 162 3.76 -21.44 -13.32
C MET A 162 3.59 -21.81 -14.79
N LEU A 163 4.47 -21.33 -15.68
CA LEU A 163 4.45 -21.69 -17.09
C LEU A 163 4.77 -23.18 -17.28
N ASP A 164 5.76 -23.70 -16.55
CA ASP A 164 6.09 -25.13 -16.51
C ASP A 164 4.88 -25.97 -16.10
N ILE A 165 4.18 -25.58 -15.02
CA ILE A 165 2.97 -26.28 -14.55
C ILE A 165 1.94 -26.39 -15.69
N PHE A 166 1.69 -25.30 -16.41
CA PHE A 166 0.68 -25.27 -17.47
C PHE A 166 1.09 -26.05 -18.71
N ILE A 167 2.36 -26.02 -19.10
CA ILE A 167 2.87 -26.76 -20.26
C ILE A 167 2.90 -28.27 -19.95
N GLU A 168 3.44 -28.65 -18.79
CA GLU A 168 3.55 -30.06 -18.37
C GLU A 168 2.18 -30.70 -18.14
N ASN A 169 1.18 -29.93 -17.71
CA ASN A 169 -0.18 -30.42 -17.39
C ASN A 169 -1.23 -29.90 -18.38
N SER A 170 -0.88 -29.83 -19.67
CA SER A 170 -1.74 -29.29 -20.73
C SER A 170 -3.12 -29.96 -20.83
N ALA A 171 -3.20 -31.27 -20.60
CA ALA A 171 -4.47 -32.01 -20.57
C ALA A 171 -5.39 -31.56 -19.43
N TRP A 172 -4.83 -31.33 -18.23
CA TRP A 172 -5.57 -30.78 -17.10
C TRP A 172 -5.99 -29.34 -17.40
N LEU A 173 -5.08 -28.50 -17.87
CA LEU A 173 -5.38 -27.10 -18.20
C LEU A 173 -6.49 -26.99 -19.25
N GLY A 174 -6.51 -27.88 -20.24
CA GLY A 174 -7.55 -27.96 -21.27
C GLY A 174 -8.97 -28.17 -20.71
N SER A 175 -9.09 -28.67 -19.48
CA SER A 175 -10.37 -28.81 -18.76
C SER A 175 -10.74 -27.60 -17.89
N GLN A 176 -9.91 -26.56 -17.85
CA GLN A 176 -10.03 -25.39 -16.97
C GLN A 176 -10.17 -24.07 -17.76
N PRO A 177 -11.35 -23.77 -18.35
CA PRO A 177 -11.56 -22.60 -19.22
C PRO A 177 -11.13 -21.26 -18.60
N ILE A 178 -11.43 -21.08 -17.31
CA ILE A 178 -11.12 -19.83 -16.60
C ILE A 178 -9.62 -19.71 -16.29
N VAL A 179 -8.94 -20.83 -16.00
CA VAL A 179 -7.48 -20.84 -15.81
C VAL A 179 -6.79 -20.54 -17.12
N ILE A 180 -7.25 -21.10 -18.25
CA ILE A 180 -6.74 -20.78 -19.60
C ILE A 180 -6.82 -19.27 -19.84
N ALA A 181 -8.02 -18.69 -19.70
CA ALA A 181 -8.22 -17.26 -19.91
C ALA A 181 -7.34 -16.41 -18.98
N THR A 182 -7.25 -16.78 -17.70
CA THR A 182 -6.43 -16.04 -16.72
C THR A 182 -4.93 -16.17 -17.03
N ALA A 183 -4.46 -17.34 -17.42
CA ALA A 183 -3.07 -17.57 -17.81
C ALA A 183 -2.71 -16.79 -19.07
N VAL A 184 -3.56 -16.81 -20.10
CA VAL A 184 -3.35 -16.01 -21.32
C VAL A 184 -3.34 -14.52 -21.00
N TYR A 185 -4.29 -14.03 -20.19
CA TYR A 185 -4.29 -12.64 -19.73
C TYR A 185 -3.00 -12.26 -18.98
N THR A 186 -2.49 -13.20 -18.18
CA THR A 186 -1.26 -13.05 -17.40
C THR A 186 -0.04 -12.96 -18.32
N TYR A 187 0.20 -13.97 -19.15
CA TYR A 187 1.42 -14.05 -19.95
C TYR A 187 1.45 -13.05 -21.10
N LEU A 188 0.31 -12.72 -21.74
CA LEU A 188 0.26 -11.62 -22.70
C LEU A 188 0.73 -10.30 -22.09
N ARG A 189 0.44 -10.08 -20.81
CA ARG A 189 0.89 -8.90 -20.08
C ARG A 189 2.38 -8.98 -19.72
N LEU A 190 2.88 -10.13 -19.27
CA LEU A 190 4.27 -10.32 -18.82
C LEU A 190 5.29 -10.32 -19.97
N ILE A 191 4.90 -10.76 -21.17
CA ILE A 191 5.75 -10.74 -22.37
C ILE A 191 6.34 -9.34 -22.65
N VAL A 192 5.63 -8.28 -22.26
CA VAL A 192 6.08 -6.89 -22.41
C VAL A 192 7.28 -6.58 -21.50
N ASP A 193 7.33 -7.19 -20.32
CA ASP A 193 8.40 -6.95 -19.33
C ASP A 193 9.65 -7.80 -19.63
N HIS A 194 9.48 -8.96 -20.27
CA HIS A 194 10.57 -9.90 -20.60
C HIS A 194 11.28 -9.61 -21.93
N GLY A 195 11.20 -8.36 -22.42
CA GLY A 195 11.80 -7.94 -23.68
C GLY A 195 13.33 -7.85 -23.72
N ASN A 196 13.98 -7.82 -22.55
CA ASN A 196 15.43 -7.67 -22.41
C ASN A 196 16.18 -8.97 -22.68
N LEU A 197 17.45 -8.87 -23.13
CA LEU A 197 18.31 -10.01 -23.52
C LEU A 197 18.32 -11.19 -22.53
N PRO A 198 18.40 -10.99 -21.20
CA PRO A 198 18.44 -12.10 -20.24
C PRO A 198 17.17 -12.96 -20.21
N PHE A 199 16.04 -12.43 -20.68
CA PHE A 199 14.72 -13.05 -20.53
C PHE A 199 14.12 -13.52 -21.86
N LEU A 200 14.85 -13.43 -22.98
CA LEU A 200 14.32 -13.78 -24.30
C LEU A 200 13.89 -15.24 -24.41
N THR A 201 14.59 -16.16 -23.73
CA THR A 201 14.19 -17.57 -23.69
C THR A 201 12.86 -17.75 -22.99
N LEU A 202 12.68 -17.15 -21.79
CA LEU A 202 11.40 -17.18 -21.09
C LEU A 202 10.30 -16.53 -21.93
N ARG A 203 10.56 -15.34 -22.48
CA ARG A 203 9.62 -14.62 -23.34
C ARG A 203 9.15 -15.47 -24.52
N GLN A 204 10.04 -16.21 -25.17
CA GLN A 204 9.65 -17.08 -26.28
C GLN A 204 8.72 -18.19 -25.79
N ARG A 205 9.00 -18.81 -24.64
CA ARG A 205 8.12 -19.83 -24.05
C ARG A 205 6.73 -19.27 -23.72
N GLU A 206 6.66 -18.04 -23.20
CA GLU A 206 5.40 -17.34 -22.95
C GLU A 206 4.63 -17.04 -24.24
N VAL A 207 5.33 -16.60 -25.29
CA VAL A 207 4.76 -16.36 -26.62
C VAL A 207 4.17 -17.66 -27.18
N ASP A 208 4.95 -18.74 -27.17
CA ASP A 208 4.53 -20.04 -27.70
C ASP A 208 3.29 -20.57 -26.95
N PHE A 209 3.28 -20.45 -25.62
CA PHE A 209 2.13 -20.81 -24.79
C PHE A 209 0.89 -19.98 -25.13
N CYS A 210 1.01 -18.65 -25.15
CA CYS A 210 -0.12 -17.78 -25.48
C CYS A 210 -0.66 -18.04 -26.89
N ILE A 211 0.21 -18.26 -27.87
CA ILE A 211 -0.18 -18.52 -29.25
C ILE A 211 -0.90 -19.87 -29.38
N SER A 212 -0.41 -20.92 -28.73
CA SER A 212 -1.11 -22.22 -28.69
C SER A 212 -2.50 -22.07 -28.10
N MET A 213 -2.63 -21.46 -26.92
CA MET A 213 -3.94 -21.26 -26.27
C MET A 213 -4.88 -20.38 -27.10
N LEU A 214 -4.40 -19.29 -27.70
CA LEU A 214 -5.22 -18.42 -28.54
C LEU A 214 -5.65 -19.09 -29.84
N ARG A 215 -4.91 -20.07 -30.37
CA ARG A 215 -5.28 -20.77 -31.60
C ARG A 215 -6.17 -21.99 -31.33
N GLU A 216 -5.93 -22.70 -30.24
CA GLU A 216 -6.62 -23.97 -29.94
C GLU A 216 -7.83 -23.77 -29.03
N LYS A 217 -7.83 -22.73 -28.19
CA LYS A 217 -8.81 -22.46 -27.12
C LYS A 217 -9.28 -21.00 -27.17
N PHE A 218 -9.53 -20.49 -28.38
CA PHE A 218 -9.90 -19.09 -28.57
C PHE A 218 -11.23 -18.73 -27.88
N THR A 219 -12.20 -19.64 -27.86
CA THR A 219 -13.50 -19.41 -27.21
C THR A 219 -13.32 -19.14 -25.71
N GLU A 220 -12.47 -19.90 -25.04
CA GLU A 220 -12.11 -19.72 -23.65
C GLU A 220 -11.33 -18.41 -23.45
N CYS A 221 -10.40 -18.07 -24.34
CA CYS A 221 -9.66 -16.80 -24.28
C CYS A 221 -10.57 -15.57 -24.51
N GLY A 222 -11.57 -15.71 -25.39
CA GLY A 222 -12.48 -14.64 -25.79
C GLY A 222 -13.33 -14.10 -24.63
N ILE A 223 -13.52 -14.86 -23.55
CA ILE A 223 -14.26 -14.42 -22.35
C ILE A 223 -13.61 -13.21 -21.66
N ILE A 224 -12.32 -12.97 -21.92
CA ILE A 224 -11.59 -11.79 -21.44
C ILE A 224 -12.23 -10.50 -21.95
N GLY A 225 -12.79 -10.48 -23.17
CA GLY A 225 -13.39 -9.30 -23.78
C GLY A 225 -12.36 -8.26 -24.24
N ARG A 226 -12.71 -6.98 -24.17
CA ARG A 226 -11.98 -5.88 -24.81
C ARG A 226 -10.51 -5.75 -24.39
N ASP A 227 -10.17 -6.02 -23.13
CA ASP A 227 -8.79 -5.94 -22.66
C ASP A 227 -7.89 -7.03 -23.28
N LEU A 228 -8.44 -8.12 -23.85
CA LEU A 228 -7.64 -9.06 -24.66
C LEU A 228 -7.01 -8.33 -25.85
N ILE A 229 -7.80 -7.49 -26.53
CA ILE A 229 -7.32 -6.68 -27.65
C ILE A 229 -6.27 -5.68 -27.17
N ARG A 230 -6.40 -5.13 -25.96
CA ARG A 230 -5.39 -4.21 -25.39
C ARG A 230 -4.05 -4.91 -25.21
N LEU A 231 -4.07 -6.12 -24.64
CA LEU A 231 -2.86 -6.90 -24.41
C LEU A 231 -2.23 -7.35 -25.74
N LEU A 232 -3.03 -7.82 -26.70
CA LEU A 232 -2.55 -8.22 -28.03
C LEU A 232 -1.92 -7.06 -28.81
N GLN A 233 -2.40 -5.82 -28.64
CA GLN A 233 -1.80 -4.64 -29.26
C GLN A 233 -0.38 -4.39 -28.75
N ASN A 234 -0.15 -4.60 -27.44
CA ASN A 234 1.15 -4.36 -26.82
C ASN A 234 2.23 -5.33 -27.31
N VAL A 235 1.84 -6.53 -27.75
CA VAL A 235 2.75 -7.57 -28.25
C VAL A 235 2.69 -7.75 -29.77
N ALA A 236 1.95 -6.89 -30.49
CA ALA A 236 1.66 -7.05 -31.92
C ALA A 236 2.90 -7.09 -32.84
N ARG A 237 4.02 -6.53 -32.39
CA ARG A 237 5.29 -6.49 -33.16
C ARG A 237 6.10 -7.79 -33.08
N ILE A 238 5.69 -8.75 -32.26
CA ILE A 238 6.30 -10.07 -32.20
C ILE A 238 5.77 -10.91 -33.38
N PRO A 239 6.62 -11.60 -34.16
CA PRO A 239 6.22 -12.24 -35.42
C PRO A 239 5.02 -13.20 -35.32
N GLU A 240 4.92 -13.95 -34.23
CA GLU A 240 3.85 -14.92 -33.96
C GLU A 240 2.53 -14.21 -33.72
N PHE A 241 2.54 -13.11 -32.96
CA PHE A 241 1.37 -12.28 -32.72
C PHE A 241 0.98 -11.47 -33.97
N GLU A 242 1.93 -11.07 -34.80
CA GLU A 242 1.62 -10.45 -36.10
C GLU A 242 0.80 -11.40 -36.98
N LYS A 243 1.18 -12.70 -37.02
CA LYS A 243 0.39 -13.73 -37.73
C LYS A 243 -0.98 -13.90 -37.11
N LEU A 244 -1.08 -13.96 -35.78
CA LEU A 244 -2.36 -14.03 -35.07
C LEU A 244 -3.25 -12.82 -35.39
N TRP A 245 -2.69 -11.60 -35.45
CA TRP A 245 -3.41 -10.40 -35.83
C TRP A 245 -3.94 -10.46 -37.27
N ARG A 246 -3.18 -11.03 -38.21
CA ARG A 246 -3.67 -11.25 -39.58
C ARG A 246 -4.86 -12.19 -39.58
N ASP A 247 -4.80 -13.29 -38.83
CA ASP A 247 -5.93 -14.22 -38.71
C ASP A 247 -7.15 -13.52 -38.08
N LEU A 248 -6.93 -12.76 -37.00
CA LEU A 248 -7.98 -12.05 -36.27
C LEU A 248 -8.70 -10.98 -37.12
N LEU A 249 -7.98 -10.32 -38.02
CA LEU A 249 -8.51 -9.25 -38.87
C LEU A 249 -9.09 -9.76 -40.20
N PHE A 250 -8.49 -10.78 -40.80
CA PHE A 250 -8.82 -11.21 -42.17
C PHE A 250 -9.41 -12.63 -42.26
N ASN A 251 -9.25 -13.46 -41.23
CA ASN A 251 -9.76 -14.83 -41.20
C ASN A 251 -10.22 -15.26 -39.78
N PRO A 252 -11.10 -14.49 -39.10
CA PRO A 252 -11.42 -14.73 -37.68
C PRO A 252 -12.06 -16.10 -37.42
N ALA A 253 -12.79 -16.64 -38.42
CA ALA A 253 -13.41 -17.96 -38.34
C ALA A 253 -12.39 -19.12 -38.17
N SER A 254 -11.12 -18.90 -38.51
CA SER A 254 -10.04 -19.87 -38.27
C SER A 254 -9.66 -20.02 -36.79
N LEU A 255 -9.93 -19.00 -35.96
CA LEU A 255 -9.66 -19.02 -34.53
C LEU A 255 -10.87 -19.55 -33.75
N SER A 256 -12.07 -19.13 -34.15
CA SER A 256 -13.31 -19.69 -33.62
C SER A 256 -14.44 -19.49 -34.63
N PRO A 257 -15.31 -20.49 -34.87
CA PRO A 257 -16.39 -20.39 -35.86
C PRO A 257 -17.43 -19.32 -35.51
N THR A 258 -17.51 -18.89 -34.24
CA THR A 258 -18.44 -17.85 -33.78
C THR A 258 -17.82 -16.45 -33.77
N LEU A 259 -16.53 -16.33 -34.07
CA LEU A 259 -15.85 -15.04 -34.09
C LEU A 259 -16.09 -14.33 -35.41
N THR A 260 -16.77 -13.19 -35.33
CA THR A 260 -17.06 -12.33 -36.49
C THR A 260 -15.95 -11.32 -36.79
N GLY A 261 -15.14 -10.97 -35.78
CA GLY A 261 -13.99 -10.08 -35.91
C GLY A 261 -13.67 -9.35 -34.61
N VAL A 262 -12.67 -8.47 -34.66
CA VAL A 262 -12.16 -7.73 -33.48
C VAL A 262 -13.25 -6.90 -32.77
N GLN A 263 -14.22 -6.36 -33.54
CA GLN A 263 -15.31 -5.55 -32.99
C GLN A 263 -16.11 -6.31 -31.91
N GLN A 264 -16.35 -7.61 -32.10
CA GLN A 264 -17.09 -8.44 -31.14
C GLN A 264 -16.41 -8.44 -29.76
N LEU A 265 -15.09 -8.56 -29.72
CA LEU A 265 -14.31 -8.52 -28.48
C LEU A 265 -14.27 -7.12 -27.87
N LEU A 266 -14.12 -6.08 -28.70
CA LEU A 266 -14.10 -4.67 -28.23
C LEU A 266 -15.43 -4.24 -27.58
N MET A 267 -16.56 -4.75 -28.08
CA MET A 267 -17.89 -4.50 -27.50
C MET A 267 -18.20 -5.37 -26.28
N GLN A 268 -17.36 -6.37 -25.96
CA GLN A 268 -17.52 -7.20 -24.78
C GLN A 268 -16.72 -6.62 -23.61
N ARG A 269 -17.40 -6.28 -22.52
CA ARG A 269 -16.75 -5.78 -21.31
C ARG A 269 -15.81 -6.83 -20.73
N THR A 270 -14.66 -6.38 -20.21
CA THR A 270 -13.76 -7.26 -19.47
C THR A 270 -14.24 -7.42 -18.04
N SER A 271 -14.36 -8.67 -17.58
CA SER A 271 -14.70 -8.97 -16.19
C SER A 271 -13.66 -8.40 -15.22
N ARG A 272 -14.16 -7.87 -14.08
CA ARG A 272 -13.33 -7.36 -12.97
C ARG A 272 -12.27 -8.36 -12.52
N ARG A 273 -12.56 -9.66 -12.62
CA ARG A 273 -11.63 -10.76 -12.27
C ARG A 273 -10.31 -10.67 -13.02
N PHE A 274 -10.32 -10.33 -14.31
CA PHE A 274 -9.08 -10.21 -15.09
C PHE A 274 -8.31 -8.93 -14.74
N LEU A 275 -9.02 -7.83 -14.51
CA LEU A 275 -8.38 -6.57 -14.09
C LEU A 275 -7.71 -6.71 -12.71
N GLN A 276 -8.40 -7.36 -11.77
CA GLN A 276 -7.88 -7.68 -10.43
C GLN A 276 -6.70 -8.67 -10.49
N CYS A 277 -6.70 -9.61 -11.44
CA CYS A 277 -5.67 -10.64 -11.46
C CYS A 277 -4.26 -10.11 -11.77
N ARG A 278 -4.13 -8.89 -12.32
CA ARG A 278 -2.83 -8.26 -12.62
C ARG A 278 -2.27 -7.43 -11.49
N LEU A 279 -3.03 -7.25 -10.41
CA LEU A 279 -2.53 -6.66 -9.17
C LEU A 279 -2.26 -7.77 -8.16
N THR A 280 -1.09 -7.71 -7.55
CA THR A 280 -0.80 -8.57 -6.40
C THR A 280 -1.76 -8.24 -5.25
N PRO A 281 -2.07 -9.19 -4.36
CA PRO A 281 -2.95 -8.92 -3.22
C PRO A 281 -2.46 -7.78 -2.32
N ASP A 282 -1.14 -7.50 -2.28
CA ASP A 282 -0.59 -6.36 -1.54
C ASP A 282 -0.85 -5.01 -2.25
N MET A 283 -0.69 -4.96 -3.57
CA MET A 283 -1.03 -3.77 -4.37
C MET A 283 -2.52 -3.46 -4.27
N GLU A 284 -3.38 -4.47 -4.42
CA GLU A 284 -4.84 -4.33 -4.28
C GLU A 284 -5.19 -3.75 -2.92
N ARG A 285 -4.73 -4.36 -1.81
CA ARG A 285 -5.02 -3.87 -0.46
C ARG A 285 -4.60 -2.41 -0.27
N LYS A 286 -3.42 -2.02 -0.76
CA LYS A 286 -2.90 -0.66 -0.63
C LYS A 286 -3.68 0.36 -1.45
N ILE A 287 -4.03 0.04 -2.70
CA ILE A 287 -4.83 0.94 -3.55
C ILE A 287 -6.27 1.05 -3.01
N THR A 288 -6.88 -0.06 -2.62
CA THR A 288 -8.22 -0.05 -2.01
C THR A 288 -8.22 0.76 -0.71
N PHE A 289 -7.21 0.59 0.16
CA PHE A 289 -7.07 1.40 1.37
C PHE A 289 -6.93 2.89 1.03
N LEU A 290 -6.08 3.22 0.05
CA LEU A 290 -5.93 4.59 -0.44
C LEU A 290 -7.29 5.17 -0.84
N THR A 291 -8.08 4.48 -1.64
CA THR A 291 -9.36 4.99 -2.17
C THR A 291 -10.57 4.83 -1.25
N SER A 292 -10.43 4.25 -0.06
CA SER A 292 -11.56 4.00 0.86
C SER A 292 -11.35 4.51 2.28
N GLN A 293 -10.11 4.78 2.69
CA GLN A 293 -9.77 5.15 4.08
C GLN A 293 -8.91 6.41 4.18
N VAL A 294 -8.25 6.83 3.10
CA VAL A 294 -7.34 7.98 3.14
C VAL A 294 -8.07 9.26 2.75
N LYS A 295 -8.08 10.22 3.66
CA LYS A 295 -8.64 11.55 3.40
C LYS A 295 -7.86 12.29 2.31
N PHE A 296 -8.57 12.99 1.45
CA PHE A 296 -8.00 13.85 0.42
C PHE A 296 -7.23 15.01 1.06
N GLY A 297 -6.02 15.25 0.58
CA GLY A 297 -5.00 16.09 1.21
C GLY A 297 -3.93 15.29 1.95
N ASN A 298 -4.24 14.09 2.46
CA ASN A 298 -3.34 13.27 3.29
C ASN A 298 -2.67 12.12 2.52
N GLN A 299 -2.87 12.03 1.20
CA GLN A 299 -2.38 10.92 0.38
C GLN A 299 -0.87 10.86 0.15
N LYS A 300 -0.14 11.97 0.33
CA LYS A 300 1.26 12.12 -0.13
C LYS A 300 2.16 10.97 0.33
N ARG A 301 2.15 10.64 1.63
CA ARG A 301 3.00 9.59 2.19
C ARG A 301 2.64 8.19 1.65
N TYR A 302 1.35 7.92 1.47
CA TYR A 302 0.89 6.65 0.90
C TYR A 302 1.30 6.49 -0.56
N GLN A 303 1.19 7.57 -1.34
CA GLN A 303 1.67 7.62 -2.72
C GLN A 303 3.19 7.41 -2.79
N GLU A 304 3.97 8.06 -1.93
CA GLU A 304 5.43 7.89 -1.87
C GLU A 304 5.84 6.46 -1.49
N TRP A 305 5.16 5.84 -0.52
CA TRP A 305 5.40 4.44 -0.16
C TRP A 305 5.09 3.49 -1.31
N PHE A 306 3.93 3.66 -1.95
CA PHE A 306 3.54 2.84 -3.09
C PHE A 306 4.50 3.06 -4.28
N GLN A 307 4.88 4.30 -4.55
CA GLN A 307 5.79 4.65 -5.63
C GLN A 307 7.17 4.04 -5.41
N LYS A 308 7.73 4.19 -4.20
CA LYS A 308 9.03 3.61 -3.83
C LYS A 308 9.03 2.10 -4.03
N GLN A 309 7.96 1.43 -3.62
CA GLN A 309 7.89 -0.03 -3.63
C GLN A 309 7.61 -0.61 -5.02
N TYR A 310 6.74 0.01 -5.83
CA TYR A 310 6.24 -0.63 -7.05
C TYR A 310 6.44 0.17 -8.34
N LEU A 311 6.75 1.47 -8.28
CA LEU A 311 6.73 2.35 -9.47
C LEU A 311 8.05 3.10 -9.70
N SER A 312 9.11 2.72 -8.99
CA SER A 312 10.40 3.41 -8.93
C SER A 312 11.43 2.95 -9.97
N THR A 313 11.20 1.83 -10.65
CA THR A 313 12.12 1.27 -11.65
C THR A 313 11.68 1.57 -13.10
N PRO A 314 12.58 1.54 -14.09
CA PRO A 314 12.20 1.63 -15.50
C PRO A 314 11.21 0.54 -15.95
N GLU A 315 11.38 -0.68 -15.44
CA GLU A 315 10.55 -1.84 -15.78
C GLU A 315 9.13 -1.68 -15.22
N SER A 316 8.99 -1.04 -14.05
CA SER A 316 7.70 -0.79 -13.41
C SER A 316 6.76 0.16 -14.17
N GLN A 317 7.23 0.79 -15.25
CA GLN A 317 6.40 1.68 -16.05
C GLN A 317 5.17 0.97 -16.64
N SER A 318 5.30 -0.31 -16.98
CA SER A 318 4.20 -1.12 -17.54
C SER A 318 3.04 -1.33 -16.54
N LEU A 319 3.34 -1.39 -15.23
CA LEU A 319 2.36 -1.62 -14.16
C LEU A 319 1.29 -0.52 -14.05
N ARG A 320 1.60 0.71 -14.47
CA ARG A 320 0.67 1.85 -14.41
C ARG A 320 -0.60 1.61 -15.21
N CYS A 321 -0.50 0.89 -16.33
CA CYS A 321 -1.67 0.53 -17.12
C CYS A 321 -2.61 -0.39 -16.35
N ASP A 322 -2.07 -1.40 -15.66
CA ASP A 322 -2.86 -2.36 -14.89
C ASP A 322 -3.53 -1.66 -13.69
N LEU A 323 -2.83 -0.77 -13.00
CA LEU A 323 -3.39 0.06 -11.93
C LEU A 323 -4.53 0.96 -12.41
N ILE A 324 -4.36 1.63 -13.56
CA ILE A 324 -5.42 2.48 -14.14
C ILE A 324 -6.65 1.64 -14.51
N ARG A 325 -6.46 0.49 -15.18
CA ARG A 325 -7.58 -0.40 -15.51
C ARG A 325 -8.28 -0.92 -14.26
N PHE A 326 -7.53 -1.27 -13.21
CA PHE A 326 -8.09 -1.69 -11.93
C PHE A 326 -8.92 -0.58 -11.26
N ILE A 327 -8.39 0.65 -11.18
CA ILE A 327 -9.09 1.78 -10.56
C ILE A 327 -10.38 2.11 -11.33
N CYS A 328 -10.34 2.11 -12.66
CA CYS A 328 -11.53 2.39 -13.47
C CYS A 328 -12.58 1.26 -13.41
N GLY A 329 -12.15 0.01 -13.60
CA GLY A 329 -13.05 -1.11 -13.81
C GLY A 329 -13.45 -1.89 -12.55
N VAL A 330 -12.67 -1.79 -11.47
CA VAL A 330 -12.89 -2.59 -10.24
C VAL A 330 -13.31 -1.73 -9.05
N ILE A 331 -12.67 -0.57 -8.84
CA ILE A 331 -12.99 0.31 -7.71
C ILE A 331 -14.20 1.17 -8.07
N HIS A 332 -15.39 0.77 -7.63
CA HIS A 332 -16.64 1.53 -7.75
C HIS A 332 -17.12 1.94 -6.34
N PRO A 333 -16.74 3.14 -5.85
CA PRO A 333 -17.16 3.67 -4.55
C PRO A 333 -18.68 3.77 -4.41
N SER A 334 -19.20 3.58 -3.19
CA SER A 334 -20.60 3.90 -2.87
C SER A 334 -20.84 5.41 -2.90
N ASN A 335 -22.11 5.83 -3.00
CA ASN A 335 -22.47 7.26 -2.99
C ASN A 335 -22.01 7.97 -1.71
N GLU A 336 -22.09 7.30 -0.56
CA GLU A 336 -21.56 7.82 0.71
C GLU A 336 -20.07 8.13 0.61
N LEU A 337 -19.29 7.21 0.01
CA LEU A 337 -17.85 7.38 -0.17
C LEU A 337 -17.55 8.48 -1.20
N LEU A 338 -18.33 8.59 -2.28
CA LEU A 338 -18.18 9.67 -3.28
C LEU A 338 -18.46 11.06 -2.69
N CYS A 339 -19.39 11.16 -1.72
CA CYS A 339 -19.72 12.41 -1.03
C CYS A 339 -18.83 12.70 0.20
N SER A 340 -17.86 11.83 0.49
CA SER A 340 -16.96 11.96 1.65
C SER A 340 -15.71 12.79 1.35
N ASP A 341 -14.85 12.97 2.36
CA ASP A 341 -13.54 13.59 2.22
C ASP A 341 -12.42 12.60 1.84
N ILE A 342 -12.76 11.37 1.41
CA ILE A 342 -11.78 10.37 0.96
C ILE A 342 -11.22 10.74 -0.42
N ILE A 343 -9.94 10.42 -0.65
CA ILE A 343 -9.29 10.68 -1.94
C ILE A 343 -10.06 10.04 -3.10
N PRO A 344 -10.50 10.83 -4.10
CA PRO A 344 -11.27 10.32 -5.21
C PRO A 344 -10.38 9.58 -6.22
N ARG A 345 -10.98 8.66 -6.97
CA ARG A 345 -10.30 7.84 -7.97
C ARG A 345 -9.53 8.65 -9.01
N TRP A 346 -10.11 9.76 -9.46
CA TRP A 346 -9.47 10.66 -10.42
C TRP A 346 -8.15 11.23 -9.88
N ALA A 347 -8.04 11.51 -8.59
CA ALA A 347 -6.80 12.04 -8.02
C ALA A 347 -5.68 11.00 -8.02
N VAL A 348 -6.02 9.73 -7.76
CA VAL A 348 -5.07 8.61 -7.84
C VAL A 348 -4.61 8.40 -9.29
N ILE A 349 -5.52 8.45 -10.27
CA ILE A 349 -5.15 8.36 -11.69
C ILE A 349 -4.29 9.55 -12.13
N GLY A 350 -4.63 10.77 -11.71
CA GLY A 350 -3.84 11.97 -11.97
C GLY A 350 -2.40 11.80 -11.47
N TRP A 351 -2.23 11.32 -10.23
CA TRP A 351 -0.92 10.97 -9.69
C TRP A 351 -0.21 9.92 -10.56
N LEU A 352 -0.84 8.78 -10.87
CA LEU A 352 -0.22 7.73 -11.69
C LEU A 352 0.27 8.27 -13.05
N LEU A 353 -0.52 9.12 -13.72
CA LEU A 353 -0.14 9.76 -14.98
C LEU A 353 1.11 10.65 -14.82
N THR A 354 1.22 11.40 -13.72
CA THR A 354 2.40 12.25 -13.46
C THR A 354 3.67 11.46 -13.16
N THR A 355 3.55 10.19 -12.75
CA THR A 355 4.71 9.33 -12.47
C THR A 355 5.27 8.62 -13.71
N CYS A 356 4.64 8.76 -14.89
CA CYS A 356 5.14 8.17 -16.13
C CYS A 356 6.47 8.83 -16.53
N THR A 357 7.54 8.05 -16.69
CA THR A 357 8.87 8.57 -17.04
C THR A 357 9.22 8.41 -18.53
N SER A 358 8.37 7.74 -19.31
CA SER A 358 8.55 7.58 -20.76
C SER A 358 7.26 7.90 -21.53
N ASN A 359 7.43 8.41 -22.76
CA ASN A 359 6.31 8.72 -23.66
C ASN A 359 5.48 7.49 -24.04
N VAL A 360 6.14 6.32 -24.14
CA VAL A 360 5.46 5.05 -24.40
C VAL A 360 4.56 4.69 -23.23
N ALA A 361 5.08 4.74 -22.00
CA ALA A 361 4.29 4.45 -20.80
C ALA A 361 3.13 5.44 -20.63
N ALA A 362 3.37 6.74 -20.85
CA ALA A 362 2.33 7.76 -20.81
C ALA A 362 1.25 7.52 -21.86
N SER A 363 1.62 7.14 -23.09
CA SER A 363 0.65 6.85 -24.16
C SER A 363 -0.20 5.61 -23.84
N ASN A 364 0.43 4.55 -23.33
CA ASN A 364 -0.26 3.33 -22.92
C ASN A 364 -1.19 3.59 -21.71
N ALA A 365 -0.77 4.44 -20.77
CA ALA A 365 -1.58 4.83 -19.62
C ALA A 365 -2.83 5.62 -20.06
N LYS A 366 -2.70 6.56 -21.01
CA LYS A 366 -3.85 7.28 -21.60
C LYS A 366 -4.79 6.33 -22.34
N LEU A 367 -4.25 5.40 -23.12
CA LEU A 367 -5.07 4.39 -23.80
C LEU A 367 -5.81 3.52 -22.79
N ALA A 368 -5.15 3.09 -21.71
CA ALA A 368 -5.78 2.32 -20.64
C ALA A 368 -6.90 3.10 -19.93
N LEU A 369 -6.70 4.40 -19.71
CA LEU A 369 -7.69 5.30 -19.11
C LEU A 369 -8.94 5.47 -19.99
N PHE A 370 -8.75 5.61 -21.30
CA PHE A 370 -9.84 5.79 -22.25
C PHE A 370 -10.36 4.47 -22.86
N TYR A 371 -9.88 3.31 -22.41
CA TYR A 371 -10.15 2.05 -23.10
C TYR A 371 -11.65 1.70 -23.13
N ASP A 372 -12.37 1.97 -22.03
CA ASP A 372 -13.81 1.75 -21.93
C ASP A 372 -14.64 2.81 -22.66
N TRP A 373 -14.04 3.93 -23.07
CA TRP A 373 -14.72 4.99 -23.85
C TRP A 373 -14.89 4.59 -25.32
N LEU A 374 -13.94 3.82 -25.86
CA LEU A 374 -13.83 3.59 -27.31
C LEU A 374 -15.08 2.91 -27.89
N PHE A 375 -15.69 1.97 -27.15
CA PHE A 375 -16.88 1.23 -27.59
C PHE A 375 -17.98 1.27 -26.52
N PHE A 376 -18.06 2.37 -25.79
CA PHE A 376 -18.99 2.52 -24.66
C PHE A 376 -20.45 2.36 -25.09
N SER A 377 -21.18 1.53 -24.35
CA SER A 377 -22.61 1.30 -24.50
C SER A 377 -23.30 1.41 -23.13
N PRO A 378 -24.25 2.34 -22.92
CA PRO A 378 -24.93 2.52 -21.63
C PRO A 378 -25.62 1.25 -21.11
N ASP A 379 -26.10 0.39 -22.02
CA ASP A 379 -26.75 -0.88 -21.68
C ASP A 379 -25.80 -1.98 -21.16
N ARG A 380 -24.48 -1.79 -21.29
CA ARG A 380 -23.47 -2.83 -20.99
C ARG A 380 -22.35 -2.34 -20.08
N ASP A 381 -21.97 -1.08 -20.28
CA ASP A 381 -20.87 -0.41 -19.61
C ASP A 381 -21.37 0.50 -18.50
N ASN A 382 -20.54 0.65 -17.46
CA ASN A 382 -20.89 1.45 -16.29
C ASN A 382 -20.23 2.84 -16.38
N ILE A 383 -20.97 3.89 -15.98
CA ILE A 383 -20.47 5.27 -15.88
C ILE A 383 -19.19 5.36 -15.03
N MET A 384 -19.06 4.50 -14.01
CA MET A 384 -17.90 4.43 -13.13
C MET A 384 -16.60 4.04 -13.86
N ASN A 385 -16.68 3.42 -15.05
CA ASN A 385 -15.50 3.07 -15.85
C ASN A 385 -14.95 4.26 -16.66
N ILE A 386 -15.80 5.25 -16.97
CA ILE A 386 -15.45 6.38 -17.82
C ILE A 386 -15.30 7.69 -17.04
N GLU A 387 -16.00 7.86 -15.92
CA GLU A 387 -15.94 9.08 -15.10
C GLU A 387 -14.52 9.49 -14.66
N PRO A 388 -13.57 8.58 -14.34
CA PRO A 388 -12.31 9.02 -13.77
C PRO A 388 -11.50 9.85 -14.78
N ALA A 389 -11.61 9.53 -16.07
CA ALA A 389 -10.91 10.25 -17.12
C ALA A 389 -11.40 11.70 -17.26
N ILE A 390 -12.72 11.92 -17.26
CA ILE A 390 -13.30 13.26 -17.39
C ILE A 390 -13.05 14.09 -16.13
N LEU A 391 -13.09 13.48 -14.94
CA LEU A 391 -12.82 14.16 -13.68
C LEU A 391 -11.34 14.52 -13.51
N VAL A 392 -10.40 13.67 -13.97
CA VAL A 392 -8.98 14.04 -14.05
C VAL A 392 -8.81 15.30 -14.90
N MET A 393 -9.42 15.32 -16.08
CA MET A 393 -9.34 16.46 -17.00
C MET A 393 -9.93 17.73 -16.38
N TYR A 394 -11.09 17.63 -15.73
CA TYR A 394 -11.78 18.76 -15.10
C TYR A 394 -10.98 19.33 -13.92
N HIS A 395 -10.61 18.48 -12.96
CA HIS A 395 -9.92 18.92 -11.74
C HIS A 395 -8.46 19.31 -11.97
N SER A 396 -7.82 18.82 -13.03
CA SER A 396 -6.45 19.23 -13.39
C SER A 396 -6.39 20.56 -14.13
N MET A 397 -7.49 21.07 -14.69
CA MET A 397 -7.48 22.29 -15.51
C MET A 397 -6.92 23.51 -14.78
N ARG A 398 -7.20 23.64 -13.47
CA ARG A 398 -6.69 24.74 -12.65
C ARG A 398 -5.23 24.55 -12.20
N PRO A 399 -4.86 23.46 -11.50
CA PRO A 399 -3.50 23.29 -10.96
C PRO A 399 -2.47 22.79 -12.00
N HIS A 400 -2.89 21.97 -12.96
CA HIS A 400 -2.00 21.27 -13.89
C HIS A 400 -2.61 21.19 -15.31
N PRO A 401 -2.81 22.32 -16.00
CA PRO A 401 -3.53 22.37 -17.30
C PRO A 401 -2.91 21.49 -18.39
N ALA A 402 -1.60 21.19 -18.31
CA ALA A 402 -0.91 20.28 -19.22
C ALA A 402 -1.48 18.86 -19.20
N ILE A 403 -1.94 18.36 -18.04
CA ILE A 403 -2.56 17.04 -17.92
C ILE A 403 -3.86 17.02 -18.73
N THR A 404 -4.70 18.04 -18.54
CA THR A 404 -5.96 18.18 -19.26
C THR A 404 -5.74 18.29 -20.77
N ALA A 405 -4.81 19.16 -21.19
CA ALA A 405 -4.48 19.36 -22.59
C ALA A 405 -4.05 18.06 -23.27
N THR A 406 -3.17 17.29 -22.63
CA THR A 406 -2.65 16.05 -23.23
C THR A 406 -3.68 14.91 -23.29
N LEU A 407 -4.66 14.90 -22.38
CA LEU A 407 -5.76 13.93 -22.41
C LEU A 407 -6.81 14.28 -23.47
N LEU A 408 -7.14 15.56 -23.63
CA LEU A 408 -8.04 16.03 -24.70
C LEU A 408 -7.41 15.81 -26.08
N ASP A 409 -6.13 16.16 -26.27
CA ASP A 409 -5.41 15.90 -27.51
C ASP A 409 -5.40 14.40 -27.84
N PHE A 410 -5.15 13.53 -26.85
CA PHE A 410 -5.22 12.09 -27.01
C PHE A 410 -6.62 11.63 -27.45
N LEU A 411 -7.67 12.12 -26.79
CA LEU A 411 -9.06 11.76 -27.11
C LEU A 411 -9.45 12.18 -28.54
N CYS A 412 -9.04 13.38 -28.98
CA CYS A 412 -9.23 13.82 -30.36
C CYS A 412 -8.52 12.91 -31.37
N ARG A 413 -7.26 12.55 -31.09
CA ARG A 413 -6.42 11.77 -32.01
C ARG A 413 -6.75 10.28 -32.03
N ILE A 414 -7.24 9.71 -30.94
CA ILE A 414 -7.49 8.26 -30.87
C ILE A 414 -8.71 7.85 -31.71
N MET A 415 -9.70 8.74 -31.88
CA MET A 415 -10.92 8.49 -32.67
C MET A 415 -10.63 7.96 -34.10
N PRO A 416 -9.85 8.66 -34.94
CA PRO A 416 -9.55 8.17 -36.29
C PRO A 416 -8.42 7.12 -36.34
N ASN A 417 -7.64 6.95 -35.27
CA ASN A 417 -6.39 6.19 -35.31
C ASN A 417 -6.39 4.86 -34.55
N PHE A 418 -7.33 4.62 -33.62
CA PHE A 418 -7.37 3.37 -32.86
C PHE A 418 -7.53 2.15 -33.78
N CYS A 419 -8.55 2.18 -34.62
CA CYS A 419 -8.78 1.17 -35.65
C CYS A 419 -9.48 1.83 -36.84
N LYS A 420 -8.75 2.03 -37.95
CA LYS A 420 -9.23 2.81 -39.10
C LYS A 420 -10.57 2.30 -39.66
N SER A 421 -10.77 0.99 -39.70
CA SER A 421 -12.02 0.38 -40.18
C SER A 421 -13.19 0.55 -39.21
N LEU A 422 -12.92 0.85 -37.94
CA LEU A 422 -13.94 1.04 -36.89
C LEU A 422 -13.98 2.49 -36.37
N ALA A 423 -13.39 3.44 -37.10
CA ALA A 423 -13.26 4.83 -36.64
C ALA A 423 -14.62 5.49 -36.34
N ALA A 424 -15.66 5.16 -37.12
CA ALA A 424 -17.02 5.65 -36.87
C ALA A 424 -17.59 5.13 -35.55
N GLN A 425 -17.40 3.84 -35.25
CA GLN A 425 -17.83 3.19 -34.02
C GLN A 425 -17.05 3.75 -32.82
N VAL A 426 -15.75 3.99 -32.97
CA VAL A 426 -14.92 4.61 -31.91
C VAL A 426 -15.41 6.02 -31.59
N LYS A 427 -15.65 6.83 -32.62
CA LYS A 427 -16.23 8.17 -32.46
C LYS A 427 -17.58 8.10 -31.76
N GLN A 428 -18.44 7.16 -32.17
CA GLN A 428 -19.74 6.98 -31.53
C GLN A 428 -19.62 6.59 -30.06
N GLY A 429 -18.73 5.66 -29.68
CA GLY A 429 -18.49 5.27 -28.29
C GLY A 429 -18.07 6.46 -27.42
N ILE A 430 -17.15 7.29 -27.91
CA ILE A 430 -16.68 8.49 -27.20
C ILE A 430 -17.82 9.52 -27.05
N TYR A 431 -18.62 9.74 -28.10
CA TYR A 431 -19.78 10.63 -28.02
C TYR A 431 -20.82 10.14 -27.02
N THR A 432 -21.15 8.84 -27.05
CA THR A 432 -22.07 8.24 -26.09
C THR A 432 -21.53 8.34 -24.67
N SER A 433 -20.21 8.19 -24.46
CA SER A 433 -19.57 8.40 -23.16
C SER A 433 -19.77 9.83 -22.65
N LEU A 434 -19.54 10.84 -23.50
CA LEU A 434 -19.73 12.26 -23.14
C LEU A 434 -21.19 12.58 -22.82
N ARG A 435 -22.15 12.03 -23.59
CA ARG A 435 -23.59 12.16 -23.29
C ARG A 435 -23.94 11.54 -21.95
N GLN A 436 -23.48 10.32 -21.69
CA GLN A 436 -23.71 9.64 -20.42
C GLN A 436 -23.16 10.44 -19.22
N ILE A 437 -21.99 11.06 -19.38
CA ILE A 437 -21.36 11.93 -18.37
C ILE A 437 -22.27 13.13 -18.03
N LEU A 438 -22.87 13.75 -19.04
CA LEU A 438 -23.81 14.87 -18.86
C LEU A 438 -25.15 14.40 -18.27
N GLU A 439 -25.71 13.32 -18.79
CA GLU A 439 -26.99 12.75 -18.34
C GLU A 439 -26.94 12.30 -16.88
N LYS A 440 -25.85 11.65 -16.46
CA LYS A 440 -25.60 11.25 -15.07
C LYS A 440 -25.04 12.37 -14.20
N ARG A 441 -24.89 13.58 -14.76
CA ARG A 441 -24.40 14.79 -14.05
C ARG A 441 -23.05 14.60 -13.37
N VAL A 442 -22.18 13.74 -13.92
CA VAL A 442 -20.76 13.68 -13.51
C VAL A 442 -20.11 15.05 -13.75
N LEU A 443 -20.47 15.71 -14.85
CA LEU A 443 -20.28 17.14 -15.06
C LEU A 443 -21.60 17.77 -15.51
N ALA A 444 -21.90 18.98 -15.03
CA ALA A 444 -23.08 19.73 -15.47
C ALA A 444 -22.93 20.30 -16.89
N SER A 445 -21.69 20.57 -17.33
CA SER A 445 -21.38 21.07 -18.66
C SER A 445 -19.94 20.74 -19.04
N LEU A 446 -19.68 20.53 -20.34
CA LEU A 446 -18.35 20.35 -20.90
C LEU A 446 -17.68 21.68 -21.30
N SER A 447 -18.43 22.79 -21.31
CA SER A 447 -17.90 24.11 -21.71
C SER A 447 -16.67 24.56 -20.90
N PRO A 448 -16.63 24.43 -19.55
CA PRO A 448 -15.44 24.79 -18.76
C PRO A 448 -14.19 23.99 -19.11
N LEU A 449 -14.35 22.85 -19.79
CA LEU A 449 -13.28 21.98 -20.22
C LEU A 449 -12.89 22.23 -21.67
N PHE A 450 -13.86 22.31 -22.59
CA PHE A 450 -13.62 22.35 -24.04
C PHE A 450 -13.26 23.73 -24.59
N ASP A 451 -13.73 24.81 -23.97
CA ASP A 451 -13.43 26.18 -24.42
C ASP A 451 -12.56 26.97 -23.42
N ASN A 452 -11.88 26.26 -22.51
CA ASN A 452 -11.10 26.89 -21.46
C ASN A 452 -9.93 27.72 -22.04
N PRO A 453 -9.77 29.01 -21.66
CA PRO A 453 -8.71 29.86 -22.21
C PRO A 453 -7.28 29.43 -21.84
N LYS A 454 -7.11 28.53 -20.85
CA LYS A 454 -5.80 27.94 -20.52
C LYS A 454 -5.34 26.87 -21.51
N LEU A 455 -6.22 26.38 -22.38
CA LEU A 455 -5.87 25.46 -23.45
C LEU A 455 -5.33 26.23 -24.65
N ASP A 456 -4.34 25.62 -25.30
CA ASP A 456 -3.78 26.17 -26.53
C ASP A 456 -4.87 26.35 -27.61
N LYS A 457 -4.70 27.38 -28.46
CA LYS A 457 -5.68 27.75 -29.47
C LYS A 457 -5.89 26.63 -30.51
N GLU A 458 -4.83 25.95 -30.94
CA GLU A 458 -4.92 24.87 -31.92
C GLU A 458 -5.70 23.68 -31.34
N LEU A 459 -5.43 23.34 -30.07
CA LEU A 459 -6.16 22.29 -29.38
C LEU A 459 -7.65 22.62 -29.22
N ARG A 460 -8.00 23.86 -28.86
CA ARG A 460 -9.41 24.30 -28.79
C ARG A 460 -10.11 24.23 -30.13
N THR A 461 -9.44 24.60 -31.22
CA THR A 461 -9.97 24.46 -32.58
C THR A 461 -10.24 22.99 -32.90
N MET A 462 -9.27 22.09 -32.62
CA MET A 462 -9.44 20.66 -32.83
C MET A 462 -10.61 20.08 -32.02
N ILE A 463 -10.74 20.47 -30.74
CA ILE A 463 -11.86 20.05 -29.89
C ILE A 463 -13.18 20.52 -30.49
N ARG A 464 -13.28 21.79 -30.90
CA ARG A 464 -14.51 22.35 -31.48
C ARG A 464 -14.91 21.67 -32.79
N GLU A 465 -13.94 21.33 -33.63
CA GLU A 465 -14.18 20.56 -34.86
C GLU A 465 -14.66 19.13 -34.57
N GLN A 466 -14.05 18.47 -33.58
CA GLN A 466 -14.36 17.08 -33.25
C GLN A 466 -15.59 16.90 -32.36
N PHE A 467 -15.96 17.91 -31.56
CA PHE A 467 -16.97 17.83 -30.51
C PHE A 467 -17.93 19.03 -30.55
N ALA A 468 -18.25 19.54 -31.74
CA ALA A 468 -19.08 20.73 -31.94
C ALA A 468 -20.41 20.70 -31.15
N GLU A 469 -21.06 19.53 -31.09
CA GLU A 469 -22.28 19.26 -30.31
C GLU A 469 -22.16 19.62 -28.82
N PHE A 470 -20.96 19.48 -28.26
CA PHE A 470 -20.69 19.67 -26.83
C PHE A 470 -20.09 21.05 -26.52
N CYS A 471 -19.81 21.87 -27.53
CA CYS A 471 -19.18 23.18 -27.39
C CYS A 471 -20.17 24.36 -27.37
N SER A 472 -21.46 24.12 -27.63
CA SER A 472 -22.48 25.17 -27.62
C SER A 472 -22.91 25.52 -26.19
N PRO A 473 -23.10 26.81 -25.85
CA PRO A 473 -23.73 27.19 -24.60
C PRO A 473 -25.18 26.69 -24.64
N VAL A 474 -25.53 25.78 -23.73
CA VAL A 474 -26.94 25.48 -23.46
C VAL A 474 -27.57 26.78 -22.97
N GLU A 475 -28.59 27.29 -23.68
CA GLU A 475 -29.39 28.44 -23.25
C GLU A 475 -30.13 28.11 -21.95
N GLY A 476 -29.42 28.21 -20.82
CA GLY A 476 -29.96 28.16 -19.48
C GLY A 476 -29.73 29.52 -18.83
N LYS A 477 -30.82 30.21 -18.47
CA LYS A 477 -30.83 31.53 -17.84
C LYS A 477 -29.72 31.64 -16.78
N VAL A 478 -28.74 32.50 -17.04
CA VAL A 478 -27.85 33.02 -16.01
C VAL A 478 -28.72 33.92 -15.13
N GLU A 479 -29.01 33.51 -13.90
CA GLU A 479 -29.49 34.45 -12.89
C GLU A 479 -28.36 35.45 -12.61
N GLU A 480 -28.66 36.73 -12.83
CA GLU A 480 -27.75 37.86 -12.63
C GLU A 480 -27.27 37.89 -11.17
N THR A 481 -25.95 37.85 -11.00
CA THR A 481 -25.31 38.17 -9.72
C THR A 481 -25.24 39.69 -9.58
N VAL A 482 -25.90 40.21 -8.54
CA VAL A 482 -25.87 41.64 -8.16
C VAL A 482 -24.44 42.04 -7.77
N PRO A 483 -23.93 43.25 -8.12
CA PRO A 483 -22.56 43.64 -7.79
C PRO A 483 -22.41 44.01 -6.31
N MET A 484 -21.37 43.49 -5.64
CA MET A 484 -20.96 43.95 -4.31
C MET A 484 -20.09 45.22 -4.38
N PRO A 485 -20.10 46.09 -3.34
CA PRO A 485 -19.35 47.35 -3.32
C PRO A 485 -17.84 47.13 -3.09
N PRO A 486 -16.98 48.13 -3.42
CA PRO A 486 -15.53 47.99 -3.38
C PRO A 486 -14.99 48.15 -1.95
N GLY A 487 -14.28 47.16 -1.42
CA GLY A 487 -13.60 47.32 -0.13
C GLY A 487 -13.02 46.09 0.60
N ALA A 488 -12.81 44.92 -0.02
CA ALA A 488 -12.17 43.79 0.66
C ALA A 488 -10.86 43.40 -0.05
N MET A 489 -9.74 43.60 0.64
CA MET A 489 -8.40 43.19 0.23
C MET A 489 -8.24 41.67 0.22
N ILE A 490 -7.42 41.22 -0.71
CA ILE A 490 -7.02 39.85 -1.01
C ILE A 490 -6.23 39.24 0.15
N LEU A 491 -6.62 38.03 0.58
CA LEU A 491 -5.73 37.06 1.23
C LEU A 491 -5.99 35.68 0.61
N ASP A 492 -4.96 35.16 -0.05
CA ASP A 492 -4.88 33.82 -0.64
C ASP A 492 -4.95 32.73 0.44
N GLY A 493 -5.67 31.65 0.14
CA GLY A 493 -5.62 30.38 0.87
C GLY A 493 -6.97 29.91 1.43
N ASN A 494 -7.30 28.64 1.14
CA ASN A 494 -8.50 27.91 1.56
C ASN A 494 -9.83 28.28 0.88
N HIS A 495 -10.21 27.49 -0.13
CA HIS A 495 -11.61 27.26 -0.45
C HIS A 495 -11.99 25.82 -0.08
N ASN A 496 -12.36 25.63 1.19
CA ASN A 496 -13.45 24.73 1.54
C ASN A 496 -14.74 25.44 1.12
N SER A 497 -15.41 24.91 0.11
CA SER A 497 -16.77 25.31 -0.25
C SER A 497 -17.64 24.07 -0.15
N VAL A 498 -18.21 23.89 1.04
CA VAL A 498 -19.43 23.10 1.23
C VAL A 498 -20.52 23.81 0.41
N MET A 499 -20.81 23.29 -0.78
CA MET A 499 -21.99 23.69 -1.54
C MET A 499 -23.09 22.68 -1.26
N ASN A 500 -24.15 23.19 -0.64
CA ASN A 500 -25.41 22.53 -0.40
C ASN A 500 -25.99 22.05 -1.75
N CYS A 501 -26.08 20.74 -1.96
CA CYS A 501 -26.79 20.15 -3.09
C CYS A 501 -27.88 19.23 -2.57
N GLU A 502 -29.01 19.82 -2.16
CA GLU A 502 -30.29 19.14 -2.12
C GLU A 502 -30.72 18.85 -3.57
N ASN A 503 -30.34 17.67 -4.08
CA ASN A 503 -31.00 16.88 -5.15
C ASN A 503 -29.99 15.83 -5.65
N GLU A 504 -30.03 14.65 -5.01
CA GLU A 504 -29.08 13.56 -5.20
C GLU A 504 -29.14 12.91 -6.58
N ALA A 505 -27.97 12.52 -7.10
CA ALA A 505 -27.83 11.58 -8.20
C ALA A 505 -27.95 10.15 -7.66
N GLN A 506 -29.00 9.42 -8.07
CA GLN A 506 -29.13 7.99 -7.81
C GLN A 506 -28.32 7.19 -8.83
N PHE A 507 -27.24 6.56 -8.37
CA PHE A 507 -26.54 5.50 -9.10
C PHE A 507 -27.22 4.17 -8.77
N SER A 508 -27.63 3.42 -9.79
CA SER A 508 -28.26 2.11 -9.61
C SER A 508 -27.22 1.07 -9.18
N GLU A 509 -27.47 0.43 -8.05
CA GLU A 509 -26.83 -0.83 -7.66
C GLU A 509 -27.51 -1.94 -8.47
N ASP A 510 -26.76 -2.64 -9.34
CA ASP A 510 -27.26 -3.84 -10.01
C ASP A 510 -26.59 -5.10 -9.45
N GLU A 511 -27.45 -6.06 -9.10
CA GLU A 511 -27.24 -7.26 -8.30
C GLU A 511 -26.49 -8.42 -9.00
N ASP A 512 -25.27 -8.19 -9.48
CA ASP A 512 -24.35 -9.29 -9.80
C ASP A 512 -23.05 -9.17 -8.96
N ASP A 513 -23.21 -9.01 -7.65
CA ASP A 513 -22.10 -8.88 -6.70
C ASP A 513 -22.02 -10.09 -5.76
N ILE A 514 -20.82 -10.68 -5.70
CA ILE A 514 -20.37 -11.38 -4.50
C ILE A 514 -20.12 -10.27 -3.47
N PRO A 515 -20.81 -10.24 -2.31
CA PRO A 515 -20.61 -9.17 -1.34
C PRO A 515 -19.18 -9.23 -0.78
N LEU A 516 -18.49 -8.09 -0.77
CA LEU A 516 -17.24 -7.86 -0.02
C LEU A 516 -17.42 -7.91 1.52
N GLY A 517 -18.57 -8.40 1.99
CA GLY A 517 -18.94 -8.47 3.40
C GLY A 517 -18.50 -9.74 4.12
N LYS A 518 -17.19 -10.03 4.20
CA LYS A 518 -16.61 -10.91 5.25
C LYS A 518 -15.18 -10.51 5.64
N LEU A 519 -14.92 -9.25 5.92
CA LEU A 519 -13.89 -8.88 6.90
C LEU A 519 -14.59 -8.22 8.09
N ARG A 520 -14.76 -8.98 9.18
CA ARG A 520 -15.14 -8.39 10.46
C ARG A 520 -13.96 -7.57 10.96
N SER A 521 -14.01 -6.26 10.76
CA SER A 521 -13.23 -5.30 11.53
C SER A 521 -13.66 -5.41 12.99
N LYS A 522 -12.87 -6.09 13.82
CA LYS A 522 -13.02 -6.01 15.27
C LYS A 522 -12.65 -4.59 15.70
N ASP A 523 -13.53 -4.00 16.51
CA ASP A 523 -13.48 -2.64 17.03
C ASP A 523 -12.10 -2.23 17.55
N ILE A 524 -11.46 -1.28 16.88
CA ILE A 524 -10.42 -0.44 17.49
C ILE A 524 -11.06 0.94 17.64
N LYS A 525 -11.53 1.24 18.85
CA LYS A 525 -11.96 2.60 19.20
C LYS A 525 -10.72 3.49 19.16
N PHE A 526 -10.69 4.39 18.19
CA PHE A 526 -9.63 5.39 18.05
C PHE A 526 -9.92 6.57 18.98
N GLN A 527 -8.96 6.91 19.84
CA GLN A 527 -8.95 8.21 20.53
C GLN A 527 -8.28 9.24 19.59
N PRO A 528 -8.82 10.46 19.45
CA PRO A 528 -8.26 11.45 18.53
C PRO A 528 -6.85 11.88 18.96
N ILE A 529 -5.91 11.85 18.01
CA ILE A 529 -4.59 12.47 18.15
C ILE A 529 -4.79 13.99 18.04
N ARG A 530 -4.49 14.73 19.11
CA ARG A 530 -4.50 16.21 19.08
C ARG A 530 -3.36 16.70 18.18
N GLU A 531 -3.70 17.59 17.25
CA GLU A 531 -2.72 18.38 16.50
C GLU A 531 -1.93 19.29 17.47
N PRO A 532 -0.64 19.59 17.20
CA PRO A 532 0.13 20.47 18.05
C PRO A 532 -0.38 21.90 17.90
N SER A 533 -1.15 22.34 18.89
CA SER A 533 -1.47 23.74 19.12
C SER A 533 -0.18 24.53 19.32
N LYS A 534 -0.12 25.75 18.78
CA LYS A 534 0.81 26.78 19.28
C LYS A 534 0.65 26.81 20.80
N ALA A 535 1.73 26.60 21.55
CA ALA A 535 1.68 26.55 23.01
C ALA A 535 1.00 27.82 23.55
N GLU A 536 -0.24 27.67 24.02
CA GLU A 536 -0.84 28.63 24.94
C GLU A 536 0.05 28.63 26.17
N GLN A 537 0.50 29.80 26.63
CA GLN A 537 1.30 29.91 27.85
C GLN A 537 0.51 29.25 28.99
N MET A 538 1.00 28.10 29.49
CA MET A 538 0.37 27.39 30.58
C MET A 538 0.56 28.17 31.87
N ASP A 539 -0.52 28.45 32.59
CA ASP A 539 -0.44 29.03 33.92
C ASP A 539 0.09 27.97 34.91
N ILE A 540 1.36 28.13 35.32
CA ILE A 540 2.03 27.22 36.25
C ILE A 540 1.80 27.59 37.73
N SER A 541 0.98 28.60 38.03
CA SER A 541 0.80 29.10 39.40
C SER A 541 0.30 28.04 40.40
N GLU A 542 -0.59 27.14 39.97
CA GLU A 542 -1.08 26.05 40.83
C GLU A 542 0.00 24.99 41.10
N HIS A 543 0.77 24.62 40.09
CA HIS A 543 1.86 23.64 40.20
C HIS A 543 3.01 24.20 41.05
N LEU A 544 3.33 25.50 40.93
CA LEU A 544 4.29 26.18 41.80
C LEU A 544 3.87 26.18 43.27
N ASN A 545 2.56 26.18 43.55
CA ASN A 545 2.04 26.14 44.91
C ASN A 545 2.09 24.74 45.56
N GLN A 546 2.11 23.69 44.73
CA GLN A 546 2.21 22.29 45.17
C GLN A 546 3.66 21.89 45.51
N LEU A 547 4.65 22.57 44.91
CA LEU A 547 6.04 22.42 45.31
C LEU A 547 6.28 23.00 46.71
N SER A 548 7.19 22.41 47.48
CA SER A 548 7.55 22.89 48.81
C SER A 548 9.07 22.87 49.02
N GLY A 549 9.54 23.39 50.16
CA GLY A 549 10.96 23.36 50.52
C GLY A 549 11.90 24.07 49.54
N ASP A 550 13.12 23.54 49.43
CA ASP A 550 14.19 24.09 48.60
C ASP A 550 13.92 23.91 47.09
N ILE A 551 13.18 22.86 46.70
CA ILE A 551 12.74 22.60 45.32
C ILE A 551 11.91 23.79 44.80
N ARG A 552 10.90 24.25 45.54
CA ARG A 552 10.09 25.41 45.15
C ARG A 552 10.93 26.67 44.99
N LYS A 553 11.86 26.91 45.92
CA LYS A 553 12.72 28.09 45.89
C LYS A 553 13.57 28.09 44.61
N LYS A 554 14.21 26.97 44.27
CA LYS A 554 15.02 26.84 43.06
C LYS A 554 14.22 26.96 41.77
N VAL A 555 12.98 26.46 41.72
CA VAL A 555 12.10 26.66 40.54
C VAL A 555 11.73 28.14 40.37
N LEU A 556 11.45 28.86 41.46
CA LEU A 556 11.17 30.31 41.40
C LEU A 556 12.41 31.14 41.02
N ASP A 557 13.59 30.73 41.46
CA ASP A 557 14.85 31.36 41.08
C ASP A 557 15.13 31.09 39.58
N LEU A 558 14.92 29.85 39.11
CA LEU A 558 15.05 29.48 37.70
C LEU A 558 14.09 30.25 36.79
N GLN A 559 12.85 30.48 37.24
CA GLN A 559 11.85 31.26 36.50
C GLN A 559 12.26 32.72 36.30
N LYS A 560 13.00 33.31 37.24
CA LYS A 560 13.40 34.72 37.20
C LYS A 560 14.73 34.93 36.48
N GLU A 561 15.60 33.94 36.50
CA GLU A 561 16.92 34.00 35.90
C GLU A 561 16.84 33.88 34.37
N LYS A 562 17.66 34.66 33.67
CA LYS A 562 17.76 34.66 32.20
C LYS A 562 19.15 34.28 31.69
N ASN A 563 20.17 34.32 32.54
CA ASN A 563 21.51 33.89 32.19
C ASN A 563 21.59 32.35 32.22
N SER A 564 21.95 31.76 31.08
CA SER A 564 22.00 30.30 30.91
C SER A 564 23.00 29.61 31.85
N GLU A 565 24.14 30.24 32.16
CA GLU A 565 25.14 29.68 33.10
C GLU A 565 24.56 29.58 34.51
N ILE A 566 23.89 30.64 34.97
CA ILE A 566 23.24 30.67 36.30
C ILE A 566 22.04 29.71 36.32
N GLN A 567 21.28 29.60 35.22
CA GLN A 567 20.21 28.61 35.10
C GLN A 567 20.76 27.18 35.22
N CYS A 568 21.92 26.88 34.63
CA CYS A 568 22.60 25.59 34.78
C CYS A 568 22.96 25.29 36.24
N GLU A 569 23.51 26.26 36.97
CA GLU A 569 23.81 26.13 38.41
C GLU A 569 22.55 25.89 39.25
N ILE A 570 21.46 26.60 38.94
CA ILE A 570 20.17 26.42 39.62
C ILE A 570 19.60 25.03 39.35
N VAL A 571 19.64 24.55 38.10
CA VAL A 571 19.17 23.19 37.74
C VAL A 571 20.03 22.11 38.39
N GLU A 572 21.35 22.26 38.43
CA GLU A 572 22.25 21.33 39.13
C GLU A 572 21.91 21.28 40.63
N GLY A 573 21.71 22.44 41.26
CA GLY A 573 21.25 22.52 42.64
C GLY A 573 19.86 21.89 42.84
N LEU A 574 18.94 22.07 41.89
CA LEU A 574 17.58 21.52 41.96
C LEU A 574 17.62 20.00 41.94
N LEU A 575 18.43 19.41 41.05
CA LEU A 575 18.63 17.97 40.98
C LEU A 575 19.20 17.43 42.30
N GLN A 576 20.15 18.13 42.92
CA GLN A 576 20.68 17.71 44.24
C GLN A 576 19.61 17.70 45.35
N ASP A 577 18.66 18.63 45.33
CA ASP A 577 17.57 18.65 46.31
C ASP A 577 16.60 17.50 46.06
N ILE A 578 16.27 17.19 44.80
CA ILE A 578 15.44 16.03 44.44
C ILE A 578 16.05 14.74 44.96
N LEU A 579 17.37 14.58 44.90
CA LEU A 579 18.04 13.37 45.40
C LEU A 579 18.10 13.29 46.93
N ARG A 580 17.88 14.40 47.64
CA ARG A 580 17.88 14.47 49.12
C ARG A 580 16.47 14.41 49.71
N GLU A 581 15.44 14.61 48.89
CA GLU A 581 14.05 14.56 49.31
C GLU A 581 13.64 13.09 49.57
N GLU A 582 13.40 12.73 50.83
CA GLU A 582 13.07 11.35 51.22
C GLU A 582 11.72 10.88 50.64
N ASP A 583 10.81 11.82 50.36
CA ASP A 583 9.45 11.57 49.86
C ASP A 583 9.23 12.16 48.44
N PHE A 584 10.20 12.05 47.53
CA PHE A 584 9.98 12.47 46.14
C PHE A 584 9.01 11.53 45.41
N ASP A 585 7.74 11.92 45.40
CA ASP A 585 6.62 11.15 44.86
C ASP A 585 6.17 11.61 43.47
N GLN A 586 5.20 10.88 42.91
CA GLN A 586 4.65 11.15 41.58
C GLN A 586 4.00 12.52 41.48
N ASP A 587 3.34 13.00 42.54
CA ASP A 587 2.65 14.29 42.55
C ASP A 587 3.68 15.43 42.49
N THR A 588 4.74 15.34 43.31
CA THR A 588 5.86 16.29 43.28
C THR A 588 6.57 16.29 41.93
N ALA A 589 6.82 15.11 41.35
CA ALA A 589 7.40 14.96 40.02
C ALA A 589 6.53 15.59 38.92
N THR A 590 5.22 15.43 39.00
CA THR A 590 4.25 16.00 38.05
C THR A 590 4.29 17.53 38.12
N SER A 591 4.13 18.11 39.32
CA SER A 591 4.18 19.57 39.50
C SER A 591 5.52 20.16 39.04
N LEU A 592 6.62 19.47 39.33
CA LEU A 592 7.96 19.91 38.94
C LEU A 592 8.19 19.79 37.43
N GLY A 593 7.82 18.67 36.82
CA GLY A 593 7.94 18.40 35.39
C GLY A 593 7.15 19.41 34.57
N THR A 594 5.92 19.72 34.98
CA THR A 594 5.09 20.76 34.36
C THR A 594 5.72 22.16 34.47
N CYS A 595 6.26 22.53 35.64
CA CYS A 595 6.95 23.81 35.81
C CYS A 595 8.18 23.92 34.92
N LEU A 596 9.02 22.88 34.87
CA LEU A 596 10.22 22.86 34.04
C LEU A 596 9.89 22.86 32.55
N ALA A 597 8.82 22.17 32.13
CA ALA A 597 8.37 22.17 30.74
C ALA A 597 8.07 23.58 30.23
N GLN A 598 7.46 24.41 31.09
CA GLN A 598 7.11 25.79 30.75
C GLN A 598 8.31 26.73 30.87
N ILE A 599 9.11 26.61 31.95
CA ILE A 599 10.26 27.50 32.19
C ILE A 599 11.35 27.29 31.13
N LEU A 600 11.56 26.04 30.71
CA LEU A 600 12.57 25.65 29.73
C LEU A 600 12.00 25.51 28.30
N ASP A 601 10.80 26.01 28.00
CA ASP A 601 10.19 25.88 26.65
C ASP A 601 11.10 26.43 25.52
N GLY A 602 11.84 27.50 25.82
CA GLY A 602 12.86 28.06 24.93
C GLY A 602 13.95 27.05 24.52
N GLU A 603 14.31 26.12 25.40
CA GLU A 603 15.29 25.08 25.13
C GLU A 603 14.78 24.04 24.13
N PHE A 604 13.47 23.81 24.09
CA PHE A 604 12.85 22.87 23.17
C PHE A 604 12.57 23.47 21.79
N THR A 605 12.45 24.80 21.71
CA THR A 605 12.18 25.54 20.48
C THR A 605 13.44 26.11 19.81
N ARG A 606 14.55 26.27 20.53
CA ARG A 606 15.82 26.74 19.95
C ARG A 606 16.42 25.74 18.96
N LYS A 607 17.13 26.26 17.97
CA LYS A 607 17.93 25.45 17.04
C LYS A 607 19.06 24.80 17.81
N LEU A 608 19.06 23.47 17.81
CA LEU A 608 19.99 22.67 18.59
C LEU A 608 21.32 22.44 17.88
N PHE A 609 21.27 22.17 16.58
CA PHE A 609 22.44 21.75 15.82
C PHE A 609 23.28 22.95 15.38
N PRO A 610 24.58 23.04 15.73
CA PRO A 610 25.42 24.17 15.40
C PRO A 610 25.64 24.29 13.88
N GLN A 611 25.91 25.51 13.41
CA GLN A 611 26.13 25.73 11.97
C GLN A 611 27.48 25.18 11.53
N GLU A 612 28.51 25.37 12.36
CA GLU A 612 29.86 24.83 12.23
C GLU A 612 30.01 23.56 13.09
N LEU A 613 30.79 22.58 12.63
CA LEU A 613 30.92 21.26 13.24
C LEU A 613 32.33 21.04 13.82
N ASP A 614 32.79 22.00 14.60
CA ASP A 614 33.98 21.86 15.44
C ASP A 614 33.59 21.40 16.86
N ASP A 615 34.55 20.84 17.59
CA ASP A 615 34.32 20.27 18.92
C ASP A 615 33.87 21.35 19.94
N GLU A 616 34.31 22.60 19.77
CA GLU A 616 33.96 23.74 20.64
C GLU A 616 32.49 24.14 20.44
N SER A 617 32.01 24.25 19.19
CA SER A 617 30.62 24.53 18.84
C SER A 617 29.64 23.42 19.30
N ILE A 618 30.08 22.16 19.30
CA ILE A 618 29.28 21.03 19.80
C ILE A 618 29.24 21.06 21.34
N GLU A 619 30.35 21.38 22.00
CA GLU A 619 30.38 21.51 23.46
C GLU A 619 29.52 22.70 23.94
N GLU A 620 29.56 23.82 23.23
CA GLU A 620 28.72 25.00 23.50
C GLU A 620 27.23 24.68 23.39
N SER A 621 26.82 23.84 22.42
CA SER A 621 25.39 23.49 22.24
C SER A 621 24.80 22.73 23.44
N LEU A 622 25.66 22.01 24.18
CA LEU A 622 25.31 21.23 25.38
C LEU A 622 25.34 22.06 26.67
N GLY A 623 25.81 23.32 26.62
CA GLY A 623 25.94 24.21 27.77
C GLY A 623 24.65 24.85 28.26
N THR A 624 23.53 24.10 28.34
CA THR A 624 22.23 24.65 28.74
C THR A 624 21.51 23.87 29.84
N PRO A 625 20.58 24.50 30.58
CA PRO A 625 19.91 23.89 31.74
C PRO A 625 19.24 22.54 31.43
N LEU A 626 18.71 22.33 30.22
CA LEU A 626 18.11 21.05 29.84
C LEU A 626 19.16 19.91 29.83
N PHE A 627 20.35 20.18 29.30
CA PHE A 627 21.41 19.18 29.19
C PHE A 627 22.09 18.86 30.53
N VAL A 628 21.98 19.76 31.51
CA VAL A 628 22.36 19.47 32.91
C VAL A 628 21.54 18.29 33.46
N ILE A 629 20.23 18.25 33.17
CA ILE A 629 19.35 17.14 33.59
C ILE A 629 19.80 15.81 32.95
N PHE A 630 20.10 15.83 31.65
CA PHE A 630 20.56 14.63 30.95
C PHE A 630 21.93 14.16 31.43
N ARG A 631 22.84 15.09 31.70
CA ARG A 631 24.17 14.79 32.26
C ARG A 631 24.07 14.13 33.63
N ASN A 632 23.24 14.66 34.52
CA ASN A 632 23.03 14.10 35.86
C ASN A 632 22.44 12.67 35.78
N LEU A 633 21.47 12.44 34.87
CA LEU A 633 20.98 11.09 34.56
C LEU A 633 22.10 10.16 34.08
N CYS A 634 22.96 10.61 33.16
CA CYS A 634 24.01 9.75 32.62
C CYS A 634 25.14 9.45 33.62
N GLN A 635 25.33 10.31 34.63
CA GLN A 635 26.34 10.14 35.68
C GLN A 635 25.84 9.29 36.86
N THR A 636 24.53 9.19 37.05
CA THR A 636 23.93 8.40 38.14
C THR A 636 23.93 6.90 37.78
N PRO A 637 24.51 5.99 38.58
CA PRO A 637 24.56 4.55 38.26
C PRO A 637 23.18 3.89 38.10
N GLU A 638 23.05 2.87 37.25
CA GLU A 638 21.78 2.14 37.01
C GLU A 638 21.18 1.52 38.29
N GLU A 639 22.03 1.14 39.25
CA GLU A 639 21.62 0.51 40.52
C GLU A 639 21.28 1.53 41.62
N ASP A 640 21.51 2.83 41.39
CA ASP A 640 21.25 3.87 42.38
C ASP A 640 19.74 4.18 42.46
N PRO A 641 19.08 4.03 43.63
CA PRO A 641 17.67 4.32 43.78
C PRO A 641 17.28 5.75 43.37
N SER A 642 18.21 6.69 43.50
CA SER A 642 18.00 8.10 43.16
C SER A 642 17.85 8.34 41.66
N ARG A 643 18.28 7.39 40.81
CA ARG A 643 18.05 7.39 39.35
C ARG A 643 16.57 7.31 39.00
N GLN A 644 15.76 6.65 39.83
CA GLN A 644 14.32 6.51 39.58
C GLN A 644 13.59 7.86 39.68
N ALA A 645 13.98 8.72 40.63
CA ALA A 645 13.41 10.07 40.77
C ALA A 645 13.71 10.93 39.54
N GLN A 646 14.91 10.83 38.99
CA GLN A 646 15.31 11.55 37.77
C GLN A 646 14.55 11.06 36.53
N LEU A 647 14.33 9.74 36.39
CA LEU A 647 13.53 9.16 35.31
C LEU A 647 12.05 9.56 35.41
N MET A 648 11.51 9.64 36.63
CA MET A 648 10.15 10.11 36.91
C MET A 648 9.98 11.58 36.52
N LEU A 649 10.93 12.44 36.88
CA LEU A 649 10.95 13.84 36.46
C LEU A 649 10.99 13.99 34.93
N LEU A 650 11.87 13.25 34.26
CA LEU A 650 12.00 13.30 32.80
C LEU A 650 10.75 12.78 32.09
N TRP A 651 10.07 11.79 32.66
CA TRP A 651 8.78 11.32 32.17
C TRP A 651 7.73 12.44 32.21
N GLU A 652 7.59 13.12 33.35
CA GLU A 652 6.62 14.23 33.50
C GLU A 652 6.96 15.42 32.60
N LEU A 653 8.25 15.74 32.47
CA LEU A 653 8.74 16.74 31.51
C LEU A 653 8.41 16.34 30.06
N GLY A 654 8.57 15.06 29.71
CA GLY A 654 8.30 14.51 28.39
C GLY A 654 6.82 14.51 28.00
N GLN A 655 5.89 14.46 28.98
CA GLN A 655 4.44 14.58 28.71
C GLN A 655 4.06 15.94 28.10
N HIS A 656 4.81 16.98 28.45
CA HIS A 656 4.58 18.34 27.98
C HIS A 656 5.51 18.73 26.83
N GLN A 657 6.70 18.13 26.73
CA GLN A 657 7.72 18.48 25.75
C GLN A 657 8.08 17.29 24.86
N PRO A 658 7.40 17.09 23.71
CA PRO A 658 7.59 15.91 22.84
C PRO A 658 8.98 15.84 22.21
N ARG A 659 9.74 16.94 22.25
CA ARG A 659 11.11 17.04 21.72
C ARG A 659 12.18 16.51 22.69
N LEU A 660 11.82 16.17 23.93
CA LEU A 660 12.77 15.72 24.95
C LEU A 660 13.56 14.49 24.52
N GLY A 661 12.88 13.50 23.94
CA GLY A 661 13.48 12.20 23.62
C GLY A 661 14.60 12.27 22.59
N TYR A 662 14.41 12.99 21.47
CA TYR A 662 15.49 13.12 20.49
C TYR A 662 16.61 14.08 20.94
N ARG A 663 16.31 15.03 21.82
CA ARG A 663 17.32 15.89 22.45
C ARG A 663 18.20 15.08 23.41
N LEU A 664 17.65 14.11 24.13
CA LEU A 664 18.43 13.14 24.91
C LEU A 664 19.32 12.28 24.01
N LEU A 665 18.82 11.80 22.86
CA LEU A 665 19.63 11.08 21.88
C LEU A 665 20.79 11.94 21.35
N TYR A 666 20.53 13.22 21.04
CA TYR A 666 21.59 14.16 20.65
C TYR A 666 22.65 14.30 21.75
N PHE A 667 22.24 14.52 23.01
CA PHE A 667 23.17 14.63 24.14
C PHE A 667 24.06 13.39 24.29
N LEU A 668 23.49 12.19 24.22
CA LEU A 668 24.26 10.94 24.35
C LEU A 668 25.30 10.78 23.24
N ARG A 669 25.00 11.30 22.05
CA ARG A 669 25.93 11.29 20.92
C ARG A 669 27.01 12.37 21.07
N ALA A 670 26.61 13.61 21.33
CA ALA A 670 27.48 14.78 21.38
C ALA A 670 28.42 14.77 22.60
N SER A 671 27.97 14.26 23.76
CA SER A 671 28.80 14.10 24.97
C SER A 671 29.85 13.00 24.87
N GLY A 672 29.89 12.24 23.77
CA GLY A 672 30.79 11.10 23.60
C GLY A 672 30.38 9.84 24.37
N SER A 673 29.29 9.86 25.14
CA SER A 673 28.74 8.70 25.87
C SER A 673 28.43 7.51 24.95
N ALA A 674 28.07 7.78 23.68
CA ALA A 674 27.81 6.77 22.65
C ALA A 674 29.05 6.38 21.79
N ASN A 675 30.21 7.04 21.94
CA ASN A 675 31.38 6.81 21.06
C ASN A 675 32.19 5.55 21.38
N SER A 676 31.87 4.81 22.44
CA SER A 676 32.62 3.61 22.83
C SER A 676 32.26 2.33 22.05
N GLY A 677 31.32 2.39 21.09
CA GLY A 677 30.92 1.23 20.27
C GLY A 677 30.23 0.10 21.05
N THR A 678 30.00 0.26 22.35
CA THR A 678 29.29 -0.69 23.20
C THR A 678 27.84 -0.25 23.43
N LEU A 679 26.90 -1.20 23.50
CA LEU A 679 25.47 -1.01 23.82
C LEU A 679 25.20 -0.16 25.09
N SER A 680 26.23 0.01 25.94
CA SER A 680 26.20 0.78 27.19
C SER A 680 25.99 2.29 27.00
N GLY A 681 26.27 2.86 25.81
CA GLY A 681 26.21 4.32 25.61
C GLY A 681 24.81 4.92 25.50
N TYR A 682 23.77 4.08 25.33
CA TYR A 682 22.37 4.52 25.20
C TYR A 682 21.47 4.00 26.34
N THR A 683 22.05 3.53 27.43
CA THR A 683 21.29 2.97 28.57
C THR A 683 20.34 3.98 29.17
N SER A 684 20.77 5.23 29.36
CA SER A 684 19.91 6.32 29.86
C SER A 684 18.70 6.59 28.97
N TYR A 685 18.84 6.52 27.64
CA TYR A 685 17.69 6.63 26.73
C TYR A 685 16.80 5.39 26.77
N ARG A 686 17.38 4.20 26.91
CA ARG A 686 16.62 2.96 27.06
C ARG A 686 15.79 2.96 28.34
N ASP A 687 16.36 3.42 29.44
CA ASP A 687 15.70 3.46 30.74
C ASP A 687 14.60 4.53 30.74
N TYR A 688 14.86 5.70 30.16
CA TYR A 688 13.84 6.70 29.84
C TYR A 688 12.73 6.09 28.97
N ALA A 689 13.04 5.52 27.81
CA ALA A 689 12.02 4.96 26.92
C ALA A 689 11.19 3.85 27.58
N ARG A 690 11.79 3.01 28.44
CA ARG A 690 11.08 1.96 29.18
C ARG A 690 10.09 2.49 30.22
N SER A 691 10.32 3.68 30.79
CA SER A 691 9.32 4.31 31.64
C SER A 691 8.12 4.84 30.83
N HIS A 692 8.27 4.97 29.50
CA HIS A 692 7.25 5.53 28.62
C HIS A 692 6.43 4.49 27.85
N ASN A 693 7.11 3.63 27.07
CA ASN A 693 6.50 2.69 26.14
C ASN A 693 7.55 1.63 25.70
N ALA A 694 7.23 0.82 24.69
CA ALA A 694 8.23 0.00 24.02
C ALA A 694 9.32 0.90 23.40
N LEU A 695 10.59 0.56 23.65
CA LEU A 695 11.77 1.29 23.16
C LEU A 695 11.68 1.63 21.66
N SER A 696 11.21 0.68 20.85
CA SER A 696 11.05 0.85 19.39
C SER A 696 10.05 1.95 19.04
N THR A 697 8.98 2.08 19.82
CA THR A 697 7.93 3.09 19.61
C THR A 697 8.45 4.47 19.96
N CYS A 698 9.11 4.62 21.11
CA CYS A 698 9.74 5.88 21.52
C CYS A 698 10.81 6.31 20.53
N LEU A 699 11.74 5.41 20.17
CA LEU A 699 12.81 5.71 19.22
C LEU A 699 12.27 6.11 17.84
N LEU A 700 11.25 5.43 17.33
CA LEU A 700 10.64 5.78 16.04
C LEU A 700 9.95 7.14 16.10
N HIS A 701 9.23 7.43 17.20
CA HIS A 701 8.57 8.71 17.40
C HIS A 701 9.58 9.85 17.49
N ASP A 702 10.61 9.69 18.31
CA ASP A 702 11.60 10.72 18.59
C ASP A 702 12.50 11.00 17.37
N LEU A 703 12.95 9.96 16.65
CA LEU A 703 13.69 10.15 15.40
C LEU A 703 12.84 10.77 14.31
N LYS A 704 11.53 10.49 14.29
CA LYS A 704 10.62 11.13 13.34
C LYS A 704 10.42 12.60 13.68
N LEU A 705 10.22 12.95 14.94
CA LEU A 705 10.17 14.35 15.37
C LEU A 705 11.48 15.08 15.08
N CYS A 706 12.63 14.43 15.29
CA CYS A 706 13.93 14.98 14.91
C CYS A 706 14.03 15.24 13.41
N GLN A 707 13.56 14.32 12.57
CA GLN A 707 13.54 14.49 11.12
C GLN A 707 12.66 15.66 10.69
N ASP A 708 11.49 15.81 11.33
CA ASP A 708 10.53 16.87 11.02
C ASP A 708 11.05 18.25 11.50
N ASP A 709 11.75 18.31 12.65
CA ASP A 709 12.30 19.55 13.23
C ASP A 709 13.65 19.98 12.61
N ASP A 710 14.62 19.06 12.44
CA ASP A 710 15.97 19.34 11.92
C ASP A 710 16.58 18.16 11.16
N VAL A 711 16.49 18.21 9.83
CA VAL A 711 17.03 17.18 8.93
C VAL A 711 18.56 17.04 9.04
N ARG A 712 19.29 18.11 9.39
CA ARG A 712 20.76 18.03 9.54
C ARG A 712 21.14 17.24 10.77
N LEU A 713 20.42 17.45 11.87
CA LEU A 713 20.56 16.68 13.10
C LEU A 713 20.20 15.21 12.89
N PHE A 714 19.17 14.93 12.08
CA PHE A 714 18.79 13.56 11.74
C PHE A 714 19.83 12.85 10.85
N LEU A 715 20.42 13.55 9.88
CA LEU A 715 21.40 13.01 8.93
C LEU A 715 22.84 12.95 9.48
N LEU A 716 23.02 13.19 10.78
CA LEU A 716 24.33 13.11 11.41
C LEU A 716 24.93 11.72 11.13
N PRO A 717 26.13 11.62 10.52
CA PRO A 717 26.63 10.35 10.01
C PRO A 717 26.71 9.30 11.11
N GLY A 718 25.93 8.22 10.97
CA GLY A 718 25.88 7.11 11.92
C GLY A 718 24.56 6.91 12.67
N SER A 719 23.47 7.58 12.27
CA SER A 719 22.09 7.27 12.67
C SER A 719 21.63 5.88 12.23
#